data_AF-A0A7V7BQG1-F1
#
_entry.id   AF-A0A7V7BQG1-F1
#
_cell.length_a   1.000
_cell.length_b   1.000
_cell.length_c   1.000
_cell.angle_alpha   90.00
_cell.angle_beta   90.00
_cell.angle_gamma   90.00
#
_symmetry.space_group_name_H-M   'P 1'
#
loop_
_entity.id
_entity.type
_entity.pdbx_description
1 polymer ?
#
loop_
_entity_poly.entity_id
_entity_poly.type
_entity_poly.pdbx_seq_one_letter_code
_entity_poly.pdbx_strand_id
1 'polypeptide(L)'
;MEYLERGVVAVNQGPVIRPADIANPIALVERLSAGADPFARFLRERLSEFSLGRISNSAPIDDELIAAIADDLNATVQQGESIYSALRFTNVNLSSEATRLIEAERTTENTIRLNRLLLSDALAGILAPPGRDHVFVSWRLLATDPEDVAFNLYRATDGEPALKLNREPIRDVTWFLDGTADLARVNRYFVCAVAGGVEQPPGRAFVLAANTPARNYISIPLQPVPGSRPGDASVADLDGDGEYELVLKHEMRPRDNSGRGMTGETRLQAYRFDGTLMWTINLGKNIREGAHYTQFMVYDLDGDGRAEIACKTADGTVDGQGNVIGDPDADHRDPSGHILKGPEYFTIFDGLTGAALATTNYLPGRHPDKLEPTREELSAIWGDGNGNRSERYLACVAYLDGERPSVVMCRGYYTRATLAAWDWRDGKLSLRWLFDSDDGTPGNRAYRGQGNHNLSVADVDGDGRDEIIYGAAVIDDNGKGLYSTGLGHGDALHVSDLDPERPGLEVFNIQERFADAGANFRDARTGEILWKKASVAAGDDGEGPGRGCAMNIDPRYPGSECWVYGAGIAGLFSAKGELITQLTPNSCNFGIWWDGDRLRELLDRNYIVKWNWSDSSETPLLTALGCVWNNGTKATPVISADLFGDWREEVVWRSADDRELRIYTTTIPTKHRFVTLMHDPQYRLSVAWQNVAYNQPPHTSFYMGEDMAPPPRPNIVVRRPAR
;
A
#
# COMPACT_ATOMS: atom_id res chain seq x y z
N MET A 1 -15.05 2.78 -13.61
CA MET A 1 -14.26 1.90 -12.75
C MET A 1 -14.48 0.45 -13.14
N GLU A 2 -13.47 -0.38 -12.85
CA GLU A 2 -13.48 -1.83 -13.03
C GLU A 2 -14.61 -2.48 -12.22
N TYR A 3 -15.10 -3.64 -12.68
CA TYR A 3 -15.98 -4.48 -11.87
C TYR A 3 -15.18 -5.18 -10.78
N LEU A 4 -15.76 -5.24 -9.59
CA LEU A 4 -15.22 -6.00 -8.48
C LEU A 4 -16.24 -7.01 -7.97
N GLU A 5 -15.77 -8.24 -7.78
CA GLU A 5 -16.43 -9.24 -6.96
C GLU A 5 -16.40 -8.84 -5.49
N ARG A 6 -17.13 -9.58 -4.66
CA ARG A 6 -17.18 -9.36 -3.22
C ARG A 6 -15.83 -9.49 -2.51
N GLY A 7 -14.82 -10.07 -3.17
CA GLY A 7 -13.50 -10.25 -2.58
C GLY A 7 -13.57 -10.94 -1.23
N VAL A 8 -14.37 -12.02 -1.11
CA VAL A 8 -14.45 -12.75 0.16
C VAL A 8 -13.06 -13.28 0.46
N VAL A 9 -12.57 -13.02 1.67
CA VAL A 9 -11.31 -13.58 2.17
C VAL A 9 -11.59 -14.28 3.48
N ALA A 10 -10.99 -15.45 3.68
CA ALA A 10 -11.10 -16.22 4.91
C ALA A 10 -9.71 -16.59 5.42
N VAL A 11 -9.40 -16.15 6.64
CA VAL A 11 -8.09 -16.31 7.24
C VAL A 11 -8.20 -17.14 8.50
N ASN A 12 -7.40 -18.20 8.57
CA ASN A 12 -7.23 -18.94 9.81
C ASN A 12 -6.38 -18.10 10.76
N GLN A 13 -7.01 -17.45 11.74
CA GLN A 13 -6.29 -16.71 12.78
C GLN A 13 -5.43 -17.64 13.64
N GLY A 14 -5.72 -18.94 13.62
CA GLY A 14 -5.19 -19.89 14.58
C GLY A 14 -5.65 -19.57 15.99
N PRO A 15 -4.93 -20.06 16.98
CA PRO A 15 -5.30 -19.86 18.37
C PRO A 15 -4.68 -18.54 18.86
N VAL A 16 -5.27 -17.41 18.47
CA VAL A 16 -4.93 -16.08 18.98
C VAL A 16 -5.42 -15.93 20.42
N ILE A 17 -4.76 -15.09 21.21
CA ILE A 17 -5.19 -14.65 22.53
C ILE A 17 -5.97 -13.35 22.34
N ARG A 18 -7.27 -13.35 22.61
CA ARG A 18 -8.09 -12.13 22.65
C ARG A 18 -8.10 -11.55 24.06
N PRO A 19 -8.44 -10.26 24.22
CA PRO A 19 -8.69 -9.67 25.54
C PRO A 19 -9.66 -10.50 26.39
N ALA A 20 -10.74 -11.00 25.75
CA ALA A 20 -11.74 -11.85 26.40
C ALA A 20 -11.23 -13.25 26.80
N ASP A 21 -10.11 -13.72 26.23
CA ASP A 21 -9.50 -15.00 26.62
C ASP A 21 -8.65 -14.84 27.90
N ILE A 22 -8.35 -13.62 28.33
CA ILE A 22 -7.71 -13.32 29.62
C ILE A 22 -8.78 -13.38 30.72
N ALA A 23 -9.01 -14.60 31.23
CA ALA A 23 -10.05 -14.88 32.22
C ALA A 23 -9.79 -14.24 33.59
N ASN A 24 -8.53 -13.97 33.93
CA ASN A 24 -8.16 -13.27 35.17
C ASN A 24 -7.11 -12.17 34.90
N PRO A 25 -7.56 -10.98 34.46
CA PRO A 25 -6.69 -9.83 34.17
C PRO A 25 -5.76 -9.44 35.33
N ILE A 26 -6.28 -9.48 36.56
CA ILE A 26 -5.53 -9.12 37.77
C ILE A 26 -4.36 -10.09 37.98
N ALA A 27 -4.64 -11.39 37.98
CA ALA A 27 -3.60 -12.40 38.18
C ALA A 27 -2.56 -12.40 37.04
N LEU A 28 -2.96 -12.06 35.82
CA LEU A 28 -2.02 -11.90 34.70
C LEU A 28 -1.04 -10.76 34.96
N VAL A 29 -1.55 -9.57 35.29
CA VAL A 29 -0.74 -8.39 35.58
C VAL A 29 0.17 -8.64 36.78
N GLU A 30 -0.32 -9.26 37.86
CA GLU A 30 0.50 -9.61 39.03
C GLU A 30 1.66 -10.54 38.67
N ARG A 31 1.39 -11.58 37.86
CA ARG A 31 2.41 -12.54 37.45
C ARG A 31 3.48 -11.91 36.55
N LEU A 32 3.06 -11.06 35.60
CA LEU A 32 3.96 -10.29 34.73
C LEU A 32 4.74 -9.21 35.51
N SER A 33 4.14 -8.64 36.56
CA SER A 33 4.77 -7.69 37.47
C SER A 33 5.91 -8.32 38.28
N ALA A 34 5.64 -9.49 38.86
CA ALA A 34 6.54 -10.09 39.84
C ALA A 34 7.76 -10.78 39.23
N GLY A 35 7.71 -11.20 37.95
CA GLY A 35 8.76 -12.01 37.35
C GLY A 35 9.08 -13.26 38.17
N ALA A 36 8.07 -13.82 38.83
CA ALA A 36 8.22 -14.75 39.96
C ALA A 36 8.83 -16.10 39.58
N ASP A 37 8.80 -16.46 38.30
CA ASP A 37 9.31 -17.70 37.76
C ASP A 37 10.06 -17.46 36.41
N PRO A 38 10.87 -18.44 35.93
CA PRO A 38 11.60 -18.28 34.67
C PRO A 38 10.72 -18.01 33.45
N PHE A 39 9.45 -18.45 33.45
CA PHE A 39 8.50 -18.21 32.36
C PHE A 39 7.94 -16.78 32.42
N ALA A 40 7.56 -16.31 33.61
CA ALA A 40 7.09 -14.94 33.81
C ALA A 40 8.16 -13.89 33.44
N ARG A 41 9.44 -14.15 33.77
CA ARG A 41 10.55 -13.29 33.32
C ARG A 41 10.69 -13.25 31.80
N PHE A 42 10.60 -14.42 31.16
CA PHE A 42 10.66 -14.55 29.71
C PHE A 42 9.54 -13.77 29.00
N LEU A 43 8.31 -13.80 29.54
CA LEU A 43 7.20 -13.01 28.99
C LEU A 43 7.38 -11.52 29.25
N ARG A 44 7.81 -11.13 30.46
CA ARG A 44 8.05 -9.74 30.80
C ARG A 44 9.07 -9.07 29.87
N GLU A 45 10.14 -9.79 29.49
CA GLU A 45 11.14 -9.32 28.52
C GLU A 45 10.60 -9.11 27.09
N ARG A 46 9.37 -9.59 26.80
CA ARG A 46 8.70 -9.50 25.50
C ARG A 46 7.49 -8.58 25.50
N LEU A 47 7.13 -8.02 26.64
CA LEU A 47 6.08 -7.03 26.71
C LEU A 47 6.56 -5.73 26.08
N SER A 48 5.64 -5.03 25.40
CA SER A 48 5.87 -3.67 24.91
C SER A 48 6.22 -2.71 26.05
N GLU A 49 6.87 -1.60 25.71
CA GLU A 49 7.15 -0.53 26.69
C GLU A 49 5.87 0.02 27.32
N PHE A 50 4.78 0.09 26.54
CA PHE A 50 3.46 0.46 27.02
C PHE A 50 2.96 -0.48 28.13
N SER A 51 2.88 -1.79 27.84
CA SER A 51 2.45 -2.79 28.82
C SER A 51 3.36 -2.80 30.05
N LEU A 52 4.68 -2.76 29.87
CA LEU A 52 5.65 -2.73 30.98
C LEU A 52 5.49 -1.49 31.85
N GLY A 53 5.33 -0.31 31.23
CA GLY A 53 5.15 0.95 31.92
C GLY A 53 3.87 0.96 32.76
N ARG A 54 2.76 0.53 32.17
CA ARG A 54 1.45 0.42 32.84
C ARG A 54 1.47 -0.55 34.01
N ILE A 55 2.03 -1.74 33.79
CA ILE A 55 2.17 -2.80 34.82
C ILE A 55 3.09 -2.33 35.96
N SER A 56 4.23 -1.71 35.64
CA SER A 56 5.23 -1.31 36.65
C SER A 56 4.79 -0.10 37.47
N ASN A 57 3.94 0.78 36.91
CA ASN A 57 3.40 1.95 37.61
C ASN A 57 2.12 1.67 38.40
N SER A 58 1.66 0.40 38.48
CA SER A 58 0.39 0.03 39.12
C SER A 58 -0.81 0.81 38.57
N ALA A 59 -0.82 1.06 37.26
CA ALA A 59 -1.94 1.73 36.59
C ALA A 59 -3.23 0.88 36.68
N PRO A 60 -4.42 1.49 36.50
CA PRO A 60 -5.68 0.74 36.43
C PRO A 60 -5.61 -0.36 35.38
N ILE A 61 -6.20 -1.52 35.70
CA ILE A 61 -6.36 -2.61 34.74
C ILE A 61 -7.65 -2.34 33.97
N ASP A 62 -7.52 -1.73 32.80
CA ASP A 62 -8.60 -1.38 31.86
C ASP A 62 -8.50 -2.16 30.55
N ASP A 63 -9.52 -2.02 29.70
CA ASP A 63 -9.63 -2.77 28.44
C ASP A 63 -8.45 -2.48 27.49
N GLU A 64 -7.90 -1.27 27.52
CA GLU A 64 -6.74 -0.86 26.74
C GLU A 64 -5.47 -1.62 27.16
N LEU A 65 -5.19 -1.69 28.47
CA LEU A 65 -4.05 -2.49 28.97
C LEU A 65 -4.22 -3.98 28.66
N ILE A 66 -5.43 -4.51 28.76
CA ILE A 66 -5.69 -5.94 28.49
C ILE A 66 -5.59 -6.26 27.00
N ALA A 67 -5.97 -5.33 26.13
CA ALA A 67 -5.71 -5.44 24.70
C ALA A 67 -4.21 -5.45 24.39
N ALA A 68 -3.45 -4.49 24.92
CA ALA A 68 -2.01 -4.42 24.70
C ALA A 68 -1.26 -5.67 25.19
N ILE A 69 -1.62 -6.20 26.37
CA ILE A 69 -1.01 -7.45 26.88
C ILE A 69 -1.40 -8.64 25.99
N ALA A 70 -2.63 -8.72 25.50
CA ALA A 70 -3.04 -9.79 24.58
C ALA A 70 -2.20 -9.75 23.30
N ASP A 71 -1.94 -8.56 22.75
CA ASP A 71 -1.10 -8.35 21.57
C ASP A 71 0.36 -8.76 21.82
N ASP A 72 0.94 -8.39 22.97
CA ASP A 72 2.30 -8.82 23.35
C ASP A 72 2.42 -10.36 23.46
N LEU A 73 1.40 -11.01 24.03
CA LEU A 73 1.36 -12.47 24.11
C LEU A 73 1.20 -13.09 22.72
N ASN A 74 0.40 -12.49 21.84
CA ASN A 74 0.28 -12.92 20.46
C ASN A 74 1.59 -12.77 19.70
N ALA A 75 2.31 -11.66 19.86
CA ALA A 75 3.64 -11.50 19.28
C ALA A 75 4.59 -12.62 19.74
N THR A 76 4.51 -13.01 21.02
CA THR A 76 5.26 -14.14 21.58
C THR A 76 4.84 -15.48 20.96
N VAL A 77 3.55 -15.69 20.70
CA VAL A 77 3.04 -16.89 20.00
C VAL A 77 3.55 -16.94 18.56
N GLN A 78 3.51 -15.80 17.87
CA GLN A 78 3.74 -15.66 16.45
C GLN A 78 5.24 -15.57 16.06
N GLN A 79 6.17 -15.44 17.02
CA GLN A 79 7.61 -15.20 16.78
C GLN A 79 8.37 -16.29 16.00
N GLY A 80 7.71 -17.38 15.56
CA GLY A 80 8.30 -18.45 14.75
C GLY A 80 9.31 -19.35 15.47
N GLU A 81 9.74 -18.99 16.68
CA GLU A 81 10.60 -19.80 17.56
C GLU A 81 9.80 -20.42 18.71
N SER A 82 10.16 -21.64 19.10
CA SER A 82 9.50 -22.30 20.22
C SER A 82 9.85 -21.63 21.55
N ILE A 83 8.83 -21.25 22.31
CA ILE A 83 9.01 -20.74 23.68
C ILE A 83 9.35 -21.86 24.67
N TYR A 84 9.28 -23.13 24.27
CA TYR A 84 9.60 -24.24 25.14
C TYR A 84 11.07 -24.19 25.61
N SER A 85 11.27 -24.39 26.91
CA SER A 85 12.55 -24.87 27.44
C SER A 85 12.27 -25.62 28.74
N ALA A 86 13.09 -26.64 29.04
CA ALA A 86 12.92 -27.43 30.26
C ALA A 86 12.90 -26.55 31.52
N LEU A 87 13.71 -25.47 31.56
CA LEU A 87 13.78 -24.52 32.67
C LEU A 87 12.52 -23.66 32.79
N ARG A 88 11.98 -23.16 31.67
CA ARG A 88 10.76 -22.32 31.68
C ARG A 88 9.53 -23.12 32.11
N PHE A 89 9.48 -24.40 31.77
CA PHE A 89 8.30 -25.25 31.96
C PHE A 89 8.48 -26.33 33.04
N THR A 90 9.48 -26.22 33.91
CA THR A 90 9.80 -27.25 34.94
C THR A 90 8.61 -27.57 35.86
N ASN A 91 7.78 -26.58 36.19
CA ASN A 91 6.63 -26.71 37.09
C ASN A 91 5.29 -26.48 36.38
N VAL A 92 5.24 -26.71 35.06
CA VAL A 92 4.03 -26.51 34.26
C VAL A 92 3.49 -27.88 33.83
N ASN A 93 2.20 -28.12 34.07
CA ASN A 93 1.53 -29.31 33.58
C ASN A 93 1.20 -29.14 32.09
N LEU A 94 2.09 -29.65 31.22
CA LEU A 94 1.91 -29.57 29.78
C LEU A 94 0.77 -30.45 29.29
N SER A 95 -0.03 -29.91 28.38
CA SER A 95 -1.08 -30.62 27.67
C SER A 95 -0.50 -31.73 26.78
N SER A 96 -1.31 -32.76 26.51
CA SER A 96 -0.92 -33.88 25.65
C SER A 96 -0.58 -33.44 24.22
N GLU A 97 -1.21 -32.37 23.74
CA GLU A 97 -0.92 -31.78 22.43
C GLU A 97 0.42 -31.02 22.42
N ALA A 98 0.70 -30.21 23.46
CA ALA A 98 1.98 -29.53 23.59
C ALA A 98 3.15 -30.54 23.63
N THR A 99 3.03 -31.61 24.41
CA THR A 99 4.06 -32.66 24.49
C THR A 99 4.31 -33.31 23.12
N ARG A 100 3.26 -33.59 22.35
CA ARG A 100 3.41 -34.14 20.98
C ARG A 100 4.10 -33.15 20.03
N LEU A 101 3.75 -31.87 20.09
CA LEU A 101 4.32 -30.85 19.21
C LEU A 101 5.77 -30.49 19.57
N ILE A 102 6.20 -30.67 20.82
CA ILE A 102 7.61 -30.55 21.21
C ILE A 102 8.49 -31.57 20.47
N GLU A 103 7.95 -32.76 20.22
CA GLU A 103 8.64 -33.88 19.55
C GLU A 103 8.46 -33.89 18.02
N ALA A 104 7.59 -33.03 17.49
CA ALA A 104 7.27 -32.97 16.06
C ALA A 104 8.32 -32.20 15.23
N GLU A 105 8.22 -32.32 13.91
CA GLU A 105 8.99 -31.49 12.99
C GLU A 105 8.64 -30.01 13.20
N ARG A 106 9.68 -29.17 13.31
CA ARG A 106 9.55 -27.74 13.55
C ARG A 106 9.23 -27.02 12.25
N THR A 107 7.95 -26.93 11.94
CA THR A 107 7.44 -25.92 11.00
C THR A 107 7.04 -24.66 11.77
N THR A 108 6.93 -23.53 11.08
CA THR A 108 6.46 -22.26 11.66
C THR A 108 5.08 -22.45 12.31
N GLU A 109 4.21 -23.23 11.66
CA GLU A 109 2.84 -23.50 12.07
C GLU A 109 2.76 -24.34 13.33
N ASN A 110 3.50 -25.46 13.37
CA ASN A 110 3.59 -26.30 14.56
C ASN A 110 4.16 -25.50 15.73
N THR A 111 5.08 -24.57 15.45
CA THR A 111 5.69 -23.70 16.46
C THR A 111 4.69 -22.69 17.02
N ILE A 112 3.90 -22.03 16.18
CA ILE A 112 2.83 -21.10 16.60
C ILE A 112 1.81 -21.83 17.48
N ARG A 113 1.32 -22.99 17.01
CA ARG A 113 0.35 -23.81 17.77
C ARG A 113 0.94 -24.26 19.11
N LEU A 114 2.18 -24.74 19.10
CA LEU A 114 2.89 -25.15 20.30
C LEU A 114 3.04 -23.98 21.28
N ASN A 115 3.49 -22.81 20.81
CA ASN A 115 3.68 -21.64 21.66
C ASN A 115 2.39 -21.22 22.36
N ARG A 116 1.27 -21.25 21.65
CA ARG A 116 -0.02 -20.93 22.23
C ARG A 116 -0.46 -21.93 23.31
N LEU A 117 -0.26 -23.23 23.06
CA LEU A 117 -0.55 -24.28 24.04
C LEU A 117 0.32 -24.12 25.28
N LEU A 118 1.62 -23.92 25.10
CA LEU A 118 2.58 -23.66 26.17
C LEU A 118 2.18 -22.43 27.00
N LEU A 119 1.77 -21.34 26.35
CA LEU A 119 1.26 -20.15 27.04
C LEU A 119 0.01 -20.46 27.88
N SER A 120 -0.96 -21.19 27.34
CA SER A 120 -2.15 -21.62 28.10
C SER A 120 -1.83 -22.56 29.26
N ASP A 121 -0.92 -23.52 29.05
CA ASP A 121 -0.52 -24.47 30.09
C ASP A 121 0.21 -23.75 31.23
N ALA A 122 1.11 -22.82 30.90
CA ALA A 122 1.85 -22.04 31.89
C ALA A 122 0.97 -21.01 32.62
N LEU A 123 -0.03 -20.44 31.95
CA LEU A 123 -1.00 -19.48 32.49
C LEU A 123 -2.36 -20.11 32.80
N ALA A 124 -2.40 -21.40 33.14
CA ALA A 124 -3.64 -22.09 33.44
C ALA A 124 -4.45 -21.39 34.55
N GLY A 125 -5.73 -21.09 34.28
CA GLY A 125 -6.61 -20.35 35.19
C GLY A 125 -6.47 -18.83 35.14
N ILE A 126 -5.44 -18.31 34.45
CA ILE A 126 -5.29 -16.90 34.11
C ILE A 126 -5.74 -16.65 32.67
N LEU A 127 -5.28 -17.52 31.76
CA LEU A 127 -5.65 -17.54 30.36
C LEU A 127 -6.62 -18.71 30.11
N ALA A 128 -7.68 -18.46 29.37
CA ALA A 128 -8.57 -19.51 28.92
C ALA A 128 -7.79 -20.55 28.09
N PRO A 129 -8.16 -21.84 28.14
CA PRO A 129 -7.64 -22.84 27.21
C PRO A 129 -7.79 -22.33 25.78
N PRO A 130 -6.87 -22.67 24.86
CA PRO A 130 -7.04 -22.25 23.47
C PRO A 130 -8.36 -22.83 22.96
N GLY A 131 -9.22 -21.94 22.45
CA GLY A 131 -10.47 -22.34 21.79
C GLY A 131 -10.19 -23.16 20.52
N ARG A 132 -11.27 -23.52 19.82
CA ARG A 132 -11.09 -23.92 18.42
C ARG A 132 -10.55 -22.72 17.65
N ASP A 133 -9.70 -22.99 16.67
CA ASP A 133 -9.24 -21.97 15.75
C ASP A 133 -10.46 -21.29 15.11
N HIS A 134 -10.37 -19.97 14.94
CA HIS A 134 -11.41 -19.20 14.31
C HIS A 134 -10.98 -18.83 12.89
N VAL A 135 -11.96 -18.84 11.98
CA VAL A 135 -11.78 -18.28 10.65
C VAL A 135 -12.40 -16.89 10.65
N PHE A 136 -11.56 -15.87 10.49
CA PHE A 136 -12.01 -14.51 10.23
C PHE A 136 -12.35 -14.40 8.75
N VAL A 137 -13.59 -14.02 8.44
CA VAL A 137 -14.06 -13.85 7.07
C VAL A 137 -14.47 -12.40 6.88
N SER A 138 -13.96 -11.73 5.85
CA SER A 138 -14.38 -10.38 5.46
C SER A 138 -14.70 -10.31 3.97
N TRP A 139 -15.45 -9.28 3.57
CA TRP A 139 -15.88 -9.05 2.19
C TRP A 139 -16.20 -7.58 1.94
N ARG A 140 -16.25 -7.21 0.65
CA ARG A 140 -16.45 -5.82 0.24
C ARG A 140 -17.91 -5.40 0.37
N LEU A 141 -18.12 -4.21 0.90
CA LEU A 141 -19.28 -3.40 0.55
C LEU A 141 -18.96 -2.68 -0.77
N LEU A 142 -19.78 -2.87 -1.79
CA LEU A 142 -19.56 -2.27 -3.10
C LEU A 142 -20.36 -0.96 -3.23
N ALA A 143 -19.80 0.04 -3.92
CA ALA A 143 -20.51 1.29 -4.21
C ALA A 143 -21.85 1.07 -4.95
N THR A 144 -21.95 -0.02 -5.72
CA THR A 144 -23.16 -0.42 -6.47
C THR A 144 -24.21 -1.10 -5.61
N ASP A 145 -23.92 -1.38 -4.34
CA ASP A 145 -24.92 -1.92 -3.43
C ASP A 145 -25.97 -0.88 -3.03
N PRO A 146 -27.22 -1.29 -2.79
CA PRO A 146 -28.20 -0.39 -2.17
C PRO A 146 -27.78 -0.01 -0.74
N GLU A 147 -28.28 1.12 -0.25
CA GLU A 147 -27.91 1.67 1.07
C GLU A 147 -28.28 0.73 2.24
N ASP A 148 -29.41 0.04 2.10
CA ASP A 148 -29.96 -0.89 3.08
C ASP A 148 -29.44 -2.34 2.91
N VAL A 149 -28.43 -2.56 2.07
CA VAL A 149 -27.89 -3.91 1.81
C VAL A 149 -27.46 -4.58 3.11
N ALA A 150 -27.84 -5.85 3.24
CA ALA A 150 -27.37 -6.76 4.27
C ALA A 150 -26.72 -7.99 3.63
N PHE A 151 -26.12 -8.86 4.43
CA PHE A 151 -25.38 -10.02 3.93
C PHE A 151 -25.71 -11.29 4.70
N ASN A 152 -25.80 -12.40 3.97
CA ASN A 152 -25.76 -13.73 4.55
C ASN A 152 -24.43 -14.39 4.17
N LEU A 153 -23.77 -14.97 5.17
CA LEU A 153 -22.52 -15.70 4.99
C LEU A 153 -22.79 -17.20 5.04
N TYR A 154 -22.21 -17.92 4.09
CA TYR A 154 -22.33 -19.36 3.98
C TYR A 154 -20.96 -20.03 3.97
N ARG A 155 -20.89 -21.24 4.52
CA ARG A 155 -19.75 -22.14 4.43
C ARG A 155 -20.18 -23.49 3.88
N ALA A 156 -19.53 -23.98 2.83
CA ALA A 156 -19.62 -25.37 2.37
C ALA A 156 -18.33 -26.13 2.72
N THR A 157 -18.44 -27.32 3.31
CA THR A 157 -17.28 -28.13 3.75
C THR A 157 -17.21 -29.43 2.93
N ASP A 158 -16.10 -29.69 2.23
CA ASP A 158 -15.90 -30.79 1.25
C ASP A 158 -17.07 -31.03 0.28
N GLY A 159 -17.75 -29.97 -0.15
CA GLY A 159 -18.88 -30.06 -1.07
C GLY A 159 -20.20 -30.50 -0.44
N GLU A 160 -20.27 -30.61 0.90
CA GLU A 160 -21.55 -30.71 1.61
C GLU A 160 -22.43 -29.47 1.38
N PRO A 161 -23.76 -29.57 1.58
CA PRO A 161 -24.65 -28.42 1.48
C PRO A 161 -24.16 -27.25 2.33
N ALA A 162 -24.21 -26.04 1.76
CA ALA A 162 -23.72 -24.86 2.43
C ALA A 162 -24.52 -24.54 3.70
N LEU A 163 -23.81 -24.35 4.81
CA LEU A 163 -24.36 -23.91 6.09
C LEU A 163 -24.37 -22.38 6.14
N LYS A 164 -25.55 -21.79 6.37
CA LYS A 164 -25.66 -20.37 6.71
C LYS A 164 -25.13 -20.13 8.12
N LEU A 165 -24.16 -19.23 8.27
CA LEU A 165 -23.45 -19.00 9.53
C LEU A 165 -24.14 -17.97 10.43
N ASN A 166 -24.84 -17.00 9.84
CA ASN A 166 -25.55 -15.94 10.55
C ASN A 166 -27.06 -16.27 10.70
N ARG A 167 -27.65 -15.93 11.85
CA ARG A 167 -29.10 -16.07 12.09
C ARG A 167 -29.90 -14.97 11.39
N GLU A 168 -29.49 -13.73 11.59
CA GLU A 168 -30.06 -12.53 10.96
C GLU A 168 -29.08 -11.97 9.92
N PRO A 169 -29.56 -11.36 8.81
CA PRO A 169 -28.69 -10.70 7.83
C PRO A 169 -27.78 -9.65 8.48
N ILE A 170 -26.49 -9.72 8.15
CA ILE A 170 -25.42 -8.86 8.70
C ILE A 170 -25.52 -7.49 8.02
N ARG A 171 -25.68 -6.43 8.82
CA ARG A 171 -25.84 -5.05 8.33
C ARG A 171 -24.73 -4.12 8.76
N ASP A 172 -24.24 -4.23 9.98
CA ASP A 172 -23.40 -3.16 10.54
C ASP A 172 -21.91 -3.30 10.18
N VAL A 173 -21.51 -4.47 9.69
CA VAL A 173 -20.13 -4.83 9.36
C VAL A 173 -20.08 -5.70 8.11
N THR A 174 -18.91 -5.83 7.50
CA THR A 174 -18.66 -6.79 6.41
C THR A 174 -17.57 -7.80 6.77
N TRP A 175 -17.61 -8.27 8.01
CA TRP A 175 -16.82 -9.39 8.49
C TRP A 175 -17.63 -10.32 9.40
N PHE A 176 -17.12 -11.54 9.63
CA PHE A 176 -17.70 -12.55 10.51
C PHE A 176 -16.62 -13.45 11.09
N LEU A 177 -16.81 -13.92 12.33
CA LEU A 177 -15.92 -14.87 12.97
C LEU A 177 -16.56 -16.26 13.03
N ASP A 178 -16.06 -17.19 12.21
CA ASP A 178 -16.53 -18.57 12.21
C ASP A 178 -15.72 -19.46 13.17
N GLY A 179 -16.28 -19.76 14.33
CA GLY A 179 -15.71 -20.71 15.31
C GLY A 179 -16.12 -22.16 15.12
N THR A 180 -16.82 -22.49 14.03
CA THR A 180 -17.40 -23.82 13.79
C THR A 180 -16.77 -24.55 12.61
N ALA A 181 -15.78 -23.94 11.94
CA ALA A 181 -15.09 -24.51 10.80
C ALA A 181 -14.27 -25.75 11.20
N ASP A 182 -14.35 -26.80 10.40
CA ASP A 182 -13.44 -27.93 10.50
C ASP A 182 -12.24 -27.68 9.59
N LEU A 183 -11.15 -27.18 10.16
CA LEU A 183 -9.95 -26.84 9.43
C LEU A 183 -9.21 -28.05 8.86
N ALA A 184 -9.54 -29.28 9.26
CA ALA A 184 -8.98 -30.47 8.63
C ALA A 184 -9.60 -30.76 7.25
N ARG A 185 -10.62 -30.00 6.86
CA ARG A 185 -11.41 -30.16 5.63
C ARG A 185 -11.34 -28.90 4.78
N VAL A 186 -11.68 -29.01 3.49
CA VAL A 186 -11.75 -27.84 2.62
C VAL A 186 -13.01 -27.05 2.94
N ASN A 187 -12.86 -25.76 3.25
CA ASN A 187 -13.98 -24.87 3.55
C ASN A 187 -14.11 -23.81 2.47
N ARG A 188 -15.31 -23.64 1.93
CA ARG A 188 -15.64 -22.63 0.91
C ARG A 188 -16.57 -21.60 1.50
N TYR A 189 -16.12 -20.35 1.59
CA TYR A 189 -16.92 -19.25 2.12
C TYR A 189 -17.43 -18.38 0.99
N PHE A 190 -18.72 -18.05 1.01
CA PHE A 190 -19.30 -17.13 0.04
C PHE A 190 -20.40 -16.30 0.69
N VAL A 191 -20.63 -15.13 0.12
CA VAL A 191 -21.59 -14.16 0.63
C VAL A 191 -22.73 -13.99 -0.38
N CYS A 192 -23.95 -13.98 0.13
CA CYS A 192 -25.14 -13.57 -0.61
C CYS A 192 -25.58 -12.19 -0.08
N ALA A 193 -25.65 -11.19 -0.96
CA ALA A 193 -26.26 -9.91 -0.61
C ALA A 193 -27.76 -10.09 -0.38
N VAL A 194 -28.35 -9.29 0.50
CA VAL A 194 -29.78 -9.21 0.76
C VAL A 194 -30.20 -7.78 0.49
N ALA A 195 -30.90 -7.56 -0.61
CA ALA A 195 -31.32 -6.26 -1.10
C ALA A 195 -32.85 -6.21 -1.16
N GLY A 196 -33.48 -5.17 -0.60
CA GLY A 196 -34.94 -5.08 -0.53
C GLY A 196 -35.60 -6.29 0.17
N GLY A 197 -34.90 -6.92 1.12
CA GLY A 197 -35.34 -8.13 1.81
C GLY A 197 -35.22 -9.43 1.01
N VAL A 198 -34.68 -9.40 -0.21
CA VAL A 198 -34.49 -10.57 -1.07
C VAL A 198 -33.01 -10.93 -1.16
N GLU A 199 -32.70 -12.19 -0.84
CA GLU A 199 -31.36 -12.75 -1.01
C GLU A 199 -31.02 -12.89 -2.49
N GLN A 200 -29.87 -12.35 -2.87
CA GLN A 200 -29.31 -12.37 -4.21
C GLN A 200 -28.48 -13.64 -4.44
N PRO A 201 -28.15 -13.99 -5.70
CA PRO A 201 -27.26 -15.11 -6.00
C PRO A 201 -25.93 -15.02 -5.22
N PRO A 202 -25.32 -16.17 -4.89
CA PRO A 202 -24.03 -16.19 -4.21
C PRO A 202 -22.96 -15.52 -5.05
N GLY A 203 -22.12 -14.71 -4.40
CA GLY A 203 -20.86 -14.25 -4.99
C GLY A 203 -19.83 -15.37 -5.13
N ARG A 204 -18.67 -15.04 -5.70
CA ARG A 204 -17.53 -15.96 -5.78
C ARG A 204 -17.09 -16.42 -4.38
N ALA A 205 -16.72 -17.69 -4.29
CA ALA A 205 -16.35 -18.32 -3.02
C ALA A 205 -14.84 -18.28 -2.79
N PHE A 206 -14.41 -17.90 -1.59
CA PHE A 206 -13.05 -18.11 -1.13
C PHE A 206 -12.85 -19.57 -0.73
N VAL A 207 -11.72 -20.15 -1.10
CA VAL A 207 -11.37 -21.54 -0.75
C VAL A 207 -10.30 -21.55 0.32
N LEU A 208 -10.69 -21.86 1.55
CA LEU A 208 -9.75 -22.18 2.61
C LEU A 208 -9.41 -23.68 2.53
N ALA A 209 -8.18 -23.98 2.10
CA ALA A 209 -7.73 -25.36 1.93
C ALA A 209 -7.69 -26.11 3.27
N ALA A 210 -7.87 -27.44 3.21
CA ALA A 210 -7.71 -28.31 4.37
C ALA A 210 -6.31 -28.14 4.98
N ASN A 211 -6.26 -28.09 6.30
CA ASN A 211 -5.06 -27.90 7.11
C ASN A 211 -4.32 -26.59 6.80
N THR A 212 -5.03 -25.55 6.36
CA THR A 212 -4.41 -24.23 6.13
C THR A 212 -3.79 -23.72 7.44
N PRO A 213 -2.50 -23.37 7.43
CA PRO A 213 -1.80 -22.76 8.55
C PRO A 213 -2.55 -21.62 9.22
N ALA A 214 -2.40 -21.52 10.54
CA ALA A 214 -2.73 -20.32 11.29
C ALA A 214 -1.77 -19.19 10.90
N ARG A 215 -2.22 -18.25 10.08
CA ARG A 215 -1.44 -17.09 9.64
C ARG A 215 -2.36 -16.01 9.10
N ASN A 216 -2.00 -14.74 9.31
CA ASN A 216 -2.74 -13.59 8.81
C ASN A 216 -2.31 -13.14 7.40
N TYR A 217 -1.80 -14.07 6.58
CA TYR A 217 -1.40 -13.77 5.21
C TYR A 217 -1.73 -14.88 4.23
N ILE A 218 -1.98 -14.48 2.99
CA ILE A 218 -2.04 -15.33 1.80
C ILE A 218 -0.66 -15.33 1.14
N SER A 219 -0.16 -16.51 0.76
CA SER A 219 1.11 -16.65 0.04
C SER A 219 0.84 -16.76 -1.46
N ILE A 220 1.55 -15.94 -2.24
CA ILE A 220 1.63 -16.03 -3.69
C ILE A 220 3.01 -16.59 -4.02
N PRO A 221 3.13 -17.88 -4.40
CA PRO A 221 4.41 -18.42 -4.85
C PRO A 221 4.84 -17.73 -6.14
N LEU A 222 6.08 -17.25 -6.17
CA LEU A 222 6.66 -16.59 -7.33
C LEU A 222 7.45 -17.58 -8.19
N GLN A 223 7.46 -17.32 -9.50
CA GLN A 223 8.43 -17.95 -10.38
C GLN A 223 9.73 -17.14 -10.32
N PRO A 224 10.85 -17.73 -9.83
CA PRO A 224 12.07 -16.98 -9.65
C PRO A 224 12.61 -16.46 -10.98
N VAL A 225 12.89 -15.17 -11.03
CA VAL A 225 13.60 -14.54 -12.14
C VAL A 225 15.10 -14.54 -11.80
N PRO A 226 15.96 -15.32 -12.48
CA PRO A 226 17.34 -15.52 -12.05
C PRO A 226 18.13 -14.23 -11.86
N GLY A 227 18.68 -14.03 -10.65
CA GLY A 227 19.49 -12.87 -10.28
C GLY A 227 18.71 -11.56 -10.11
N SER A 228 17.38 -11.62 -10.18
CA SER A 228 16.47 -10.51 -9.96
C SER A 228 15.74 -10.64 -8.62
N ARG A 229 15.24 -9.52 -8.11
CA ARG A 229 14.39 -9.47 -6.92
C ARG A 229 13.03 -8.88 -7.28
N PRO A 230 11.93 -9.35 -6.67
CA PRO A 230 10.65 -8.68 -6.75
C PRO A 230 10.72 -7.32 -6.04
N GLY A 231 10.11 -6.31 -6.64
CA GLY A 231 10.11 -4.91 -6.19
C GLY A 231 8.70 -4.36 -6.08
N ASP A 232 8.48 -3.16 -6.60
CA ASP A 232 7.16 -2.51 -6.61
C ASP A 232 6.12 -3.30 -7.42
N ALA A 233 4.86 -3.19 -7.03
CA ALA A 233 3.73 -3.73 -7.78
C ALA A 233 2.62 -2.71 -8.01
N SER A 234 1.70 -3.06 -8.91
CA SER A 234 0.37 -2.44 -9.04
C SER A 234 -0.66 -3.56 -9.22
N VAL A 235 -1.95 -3.22 -9.10
CA VAL A 235 -3.05 -4.17 -9.16
C VAL A 235 -4.19 -3.64 -10.04
N ALA A 236 -4.81 -4.55 -10.77
CA ALA A 236 -6.05 -4.34 -11.51
C ALA A 236 -6.63 -5.69 -11.93
N ASP A 237 -7.89 -5.70 -12.37
CA ASP A 237 -8.54 -6.89 -12.92
C ASP A 237 -8.09 -7.06 -14.38
N LEU A 238 -7.19 -8.00 -14.64
CA LEU A 238 -6.55 -8.18 -15.95
C LEU A 238 -7.35 -9.11 -16.88
N ASP A 239 -8.25 -9.92 -16.32
CA ASP A 239 -9.02 -10.91 -17.08
C ASP A 239 -10.55 -10.69 -17.07
N GLY A 240 -11.02 -9.76 -16.24
CA GLY A 240 -12.39 -9.26 -16.18
C GLY A 240 -13.30 -10.07 -15.27
N ASP A 241 -12.73 -10.87 -14.36
CA ASP A 241 -13.47 -11.74 -13.46
C ASP A 241 -13.90 -11.08 -12.14
N GLY A 242 -13.47 -9.83 -11.90
CA GLY A 242 -13.77 -9.01 -10.73
C GLY A 242 -12.83 -9.24 -9.54
N GLU A 243 -11.80 -10.06 -9.67
CA GLU A 243 -10.67 -10.11 -8.74
C GLU A 243 -9.46 -9.38 -9.29
N TYR A 244 -8.55 -8.98 -8.39
CA TYR A 244 -7.32 -8.34 -8.80
C TYR A 244 -6.23 -9.36 -9.10
N GLU A 245 -5.49 -9.08 -10.17
CA GLU A 245 -4.16 -9.59 -10.38
C GLU A 245 -3.11 -8.57 -9.92
N LEU A 246 -1.90 -9.08 -9.68
CA LEU A 246 -0.73 -8.28 -9.30
C LEU A 246 0.25 -8.24 -10.47
N VAL A 247 0.64 -7.03 -10.90
CA VAL A 247 1.75 -6.80 -11.84
C VAL A 247 2.99 -6.41 -11.05
N LEU A 248 4.00 -7.29 -11.07
CA LEU A 248 5.20 -7.23 -10.24
C LEU A 248 6.42 -6.79 -11.06
N LYS A 249 7.11 -5.74 -10.60
CA LYS A 249 8.39 -5.30 -11.17
C LYS A 249 9.54 -6.13 -10.60
N HIS A 250 10.38 -6.65 -11.47
CA HIS A 250 11.59 -7.41 -11.15
C HIS A 250 12.82 -6.68 -11.66
N GLU A 251 13.80 -6.46 -10.78
CA GLU A 251 15.08 -5.83 -11.12
C GLU A 251 16.27 -6.57 -10.49
N MET A 252 17.43 -6.54 -11.15
CA MET A 252 18.65 -7.23 -10.72
C MET A 252 19.63 -6.33 -9.98
N ARG A 253 19.95 -5.17 -10.57
CA ARG A 253 20.97 -4.23 -10.11
C ARG A 253 20.52 -2.79 -10.36
N PRO A 254 19.38 -2.36 -9.78
CA PRO A 254 18.87 -1.02 -9.97
C PRO A 254 19.87 0.06 -9.55
N ARG A 255 19.82 1.22 -10.22
CA ARG A 255 20.67 2.38 -9.92
C ARG A 255 19.81 3.62 -9.77
N ASP A 256 20.15 4.48 -8.82
CA ASP A 256 19.72 5.88 -8.91
C ASP A 256 20.36 6.53 -10.16
N ASN A 257 19.71 7.55 -10.71
CA ASN A 257 20.15 8.23 -11.92
C ASN A 257 21.51 8.91 -11.78
N SER A 258 21.89 9.34 -10.57
CA SER A 258 23.24 9.86 -10.32
C SER A 258 24.32 8.77 -10.37
N GLY A 259 23.93 7.50 -10.18
CA GLY A 259 24.82 6.35 -10.11
C GLY A 259 25.23 5.82 -11.49
N ARG A 260 26.51 5.48 -11.65
CA ARG A 260 27.04 4.78 -12.82
C ARG A 260 26.99 3.25 -12.63
N GLY A 261 26.96 2.53 -13.74
CA GLY A 261 27.07 1.07 -13.78
C GLY A 261 25.98 0.43 -14.63
N MET A 262 26.33 -0.72 -15.22
CA MET A 262 25.40 -1.54 -16.00
C MET A 262 24.36 -2.19 -15.08
N THR A 263 23.09 -2.10 -15.47
CA THR A 263 21.96 -2.73 -14.78
C THR A 263 21.67 -4.12 -15.36
N GLY A 264 20.69 -4.84 -14.81
CA GLY A 264 20.01 -5.94 -15.50
C GLY A 264 18.95 -5.42 -16.47
N GLU A 265 17.93 -6.24 -16.72
CA GLU A 265 16.76 -5.90 -17.53
C GLU A 265 15.52 -5.96 -16.64
N THR A 266 14.77 -4.85 -16.57
CA THR A 266 13.51 -4.80 -15.84
C THR A 266 12.50 -5.77 -16.48
N ARG A 267 11.86 -6.60 -15.65
CA ARG A 267 10.77 -7.48 -16.07
C ARG A 267 9.50 -7.15 -15.31
N LEU A 268 8.36 -7.22 -15.99
CA LEU A 268 7.04 -7.12 -15.38
C LEU A 268 6.38 -8.50 -15.48
N GLN A 269 5.88 -9.03 -14.37
CA GLN A 269 5.16 -10.31 -14.33
C GLN A 269 3.77 -10.11 -13.77
N ALA A 270 2.74 -10.65 -14.43
CA ALA A 270 1.38 -10.68 -13.89
C ALA A 270 1.10 -12.00 -13.17
N TYR A 271 0.54 -11.91 -11.98
CA TYR A 271 0.18 -13.03 -11.12
C TYR A 271 -1.26 -12.90 -10.65
N ARG A 272 -2.00 -14.01 -10.71
CA ARG A 272 -3.18 -14.20 -9.85
C ARG A 272 -2.75 -14.44 -8.41
N PHE A 273 -3.64 -14.16 -7.45
CA PHE A 273 -3.35 -14.40 -6.03
C PHE A 273 -3.18 -15.87 -5.64
N ASP A 274 -3.51 -16.82 -6.52
CA ASP A 274 -3.20 -18.24 -6.32
C ASP A 274 -1.76 -18.63 -6.74
N GLY A 275 -0.97 -17.69 -7.25
CA GLY A 275 0.40 -17.91 -7.73
C GLY A 275 0.51 -18.28 -9.21
N THR A 276 -0.60 -18.31 -9.96
CA THR A 276 -0.57 -18.51 -11.40
C THR A 276 0.12 -17.33 -12.08
N LEU A 277 1.32 -17.57 -12.65
CA LEU A 277 1.97 -16.63 -13.56
C LEU A 277 1.19 -16.58 -14.88
N MET A 278 0.71 -15.40 -15.27
CA MET A 278 -0.01 -15.19 -16.52
C MET A 278 0.94 -14.92 -17.69
N TRP A 279 1.87 -13.98 -17.52
CA TRP A 279 2.84 -13.59 -18.55
C TRP A 279 4.05 -12.87 -17.95
N THR A 280 5.08 -12.66 -18.77
CA THR A 280 6.26 -11.84 -18.43
C THR A 280 6.61 -10.91 -19.58
N ILE A 281 6.61 -9.61 -19.34
CA ILE A 281 7.18 -8.59 -20.25
C ILE A 281 8.62 -8.35 -19.83
N ASN A 282 9.56 -8.39 -20.78
CA ASN A 282 10.96 -8.01 -20.56
C ASN A 282 11.24 -6.68 -21.24
N LEU A 283 11.49 -5.61 -20.48
CA LEU A 283 11.74 -4.28 -21.05
C LEU A 283 13.09 -4.19 -21.78
N GLY A 284 13.97 -5.16 -21.56
CA GLY A 284 15.21 -5.31 -22.30
C GLY A 284 16.28 -4.30 -21.90
N LYS A 285 17.47 -4.48 -22.47
CA LYS A 285 18.68 -3.72 -22.10
C LYS A 285 18.59 -2.20 -22.29
N ASN A 286 17.69 -1.72 -23.14
CA ASN A 286 17.57 -0.31 -23.48
C ASN A 286 16.65 0.46 -22.50
N ILE A 287 16.10 -0.23 -21.50
CA ILE A 287 15.47 0.37 -20.32
C ILE A 287 16.33 0.09 -19.10
N ARG A 288 16.74 1.16 -18.40
CA ARG A 288 17.61 1.05 -17.22
C ARG A 288 16.79 0.69 -15.99
N GLU A 289 17.35 -0.13 -15.11
CA GLU A 289 16.72 -0.47 -13.82
C GLU A 289 16.94 0.65 -12.79
N GLY A 290 15.91 0.91 -11.97
CA GLY A 290 15.93 1.87 -10.88
C GLY A 290 14.59 2.57 -10.67
N ALA A 291 14.43 3.12 -9.47
CA ALA A 291 13.18 3.74 -9.02
C ALA A 291 12.62 4.77 -10.01
N HIS A 292 13.48 5.58 -10.63
CA HIS A 292 13.05 6.72 -11.44
C HIS A 292 12.90 6.41 -12.94
N TYR A 293 13.12 5.16 -13.38
CA TYR A 293 13.01 4.77 -14.79
C TYR A 293 11.63 4.24 -15.14
N THR A 294 11.37 2.96 -14.85
CA THR A 294 10.13 2.30 -15.23
C THR A 294 9.02 2.67 -14.26
N GLN A 295 8.11 3.52 -14.73
CA GLN A 295 6.82 3.83 -14.11
C GLN A 295 5.75 3.10 -14.93
N PHE A 296 5.05 2.15 -14.33
CA PHE A 296 4.10 1.29 -15.04
C PHE A 296 2.70 1.46 -14.46
N MET A 297 1.75 1.86 -15.30
CA MET A 297 0.35 2.04 -14.92
C MET A 297 -0.43 0.78 -15.25
N VAL A 298 -1.29 0.33 -14.34
CA VAL A 298 -2.15 -0.84 -14.51
C VAL A 298 -3.59 -0.43 -14.25
N TYR A 299 -4.40 -0.41 -15.30
CA TYR A 299 -5.76 0.17 -15.26
C TYR A 299 -6.56 -0.21 -16.51
N ASP A 300 -7.88 -0.39 -16.38
CA ASP A 300 -8.83 -0.46 -17.50
C ASP A 300 -8.96 0.92 -18.18
N LEU A 301 -8.10 1.20 -19.15
CA LEU A 301 -7.97 2.52 -19.79
C LEU A 301 -9.08 2.74 -20.83
N ASP A 302 -9.48 1.71 -21.57
CA ASP A 302 -10.53 1.83 -22.58
C ASP A 302 -11.95 1.54 -22.05
N GLY A 303 -12.10 1.02 -20.84
CA GLY A 303 -13.38 0.75 -20.21
C GLY A 303 -14.05 -0.53 -20.70
N ASP A 304 -13.30 -1.49 -21.26
CA ASP A 304 -13.81 -2.81 -21.66
C ASP A 304 -14.07 -3.76 -20.47
N GLY A 305 -13.64 -3.37 -19.26
CA GLY A 305 -13.78 -4.17 -18.04
C GLY A 305 -12.57 -5.07 -17.75
N ARG A 306 -11.46 -4.93 -18.48
CA ARG A 306 -10.16 -5.55 -18.21
C ARG A 306 -9.09 -4.48 -18.26
N ALA A 307 -8.08 -4.62 -17.43
CA ALA A 307 -7.02 -3.63 -17.35
C ALA A 307 -5.92 -3.83 -18.40
N GLU A 308 -5.34 -2.72 -18.84
CA GLU A 308 -4.10 -2.67 -19.61
C GLU A 308 -2.91 -2.34 -18.72
N ILE A 309 -1.71 -2.48 -19.28
CA ILE A 309 -0.46 -1.97 -18.71
C ILE A 309 0.10 -0.90 -19.65
N ALA A 310 0.47 0.25 -19.10
CA ALA A 310 1.05 1.35 -19.87
C ALA A 310 2.40 1.77 -19.27
N CYS A 311 3.47 1.74 -20.06
CA CYS A 311 4.79 2.17 -19.60
C CYS A 311 5.74 2.57 -20.75
N LYS A 312 6.88 3.15 -20.37
CA LYS A 312 7.98 3.47 -21.29
C LYS A 312 8.68 2.18 -21.73
N THR A 313 8.90 2.04 -23.02
CA THR A 313 9.60 0.90 -23.64
C THR A 313 10.69 1.39 -24.60
N ALA A 314 11.46 0.47 -25.16
CA ALA A 314 12.55 0.77 -26.08
C ALA A 314 12.73 -0.37 -27.09
N ASP A 315 13.64 -0.17 -28.05
CA ASP A 315 14.10 -1.24 -28.93
C ASP A 315 14.57 -2.44 -28.10
N GLY A 316 14.09 -3.64 -28.44
CA GLY A 316 14.44 -4.88 -27.75
C GLY A 316 13.56 -5.21 -26.54
N THR A 317 12.54 -4.40 -26.22
CA THR A 317 11.47 -4.82 -25.30
C THR A 317 10.73 -6.02 -25.89
N VAL A 318 10.50 -7.06 -25.08
CA VAL A 318 9.78 -8.28 -25.45
C VAL A 318 8.48 -8.33 -24.66
N ASP A 319 7.35 -8.40 -25.36
CA ASP A 319 6.01 -8.47 -24.76
C ASP A 319 5.71 -9.86 -24.16
N GLY A 320 4.56 -9.99 -23.50
CA GLY A 320 4.12 -11.23 -22.85
C GLY A 320 3.88 -12.42 -23.79
N GLN A 321 3.81 -12.18 -25.10
CA GLN A 321 3.68 -13.21 -26.14
C GLN A 321 5.01 -13.51 -26.86
N GLY A 322 6.09 -12.81 -26.50
CA GLY A 322 7.41 -12.99 -27.10
C GLY A 322 7.68 -12.10 -28.33
N ASN A 323 6.79 -11.15 -28.65
CA ASN A 323 7.03 -10.20 -29.75
C ASN A 323 8.00 -9.12 -29.30
N VAL A 324 8.93 -8.75 -30.19
CA VAL A 324 9.90 -7.69 -29.92
C VAL A 324 9.39 -6.35 -30.44
N ILE A 325 9.45 -5.32 -29.61
CA ILE A 325 9.20 -3.93 -29.99
C ILE A 325 10.50 -3.33 -30.54
N GLY A 326 10.44 -2.79 -31.76
CA GLY A 326 11.57 -2.12 -32.39
C GLY A 326 12.67 -3.06 -32.84
N ASP A 327 13.93 -2.62 -32.74
CA ASP A 327 15.10 -3.41 -33.17
C ASP A 327 15.60 -4.37 -32.05
N PRO A 328 15.53 -5.71 -32.23
CA PRO A 328 16.00 -6.68 -31.23
C PRO A 328 17.50 -6.60 -30.95
N ASP A 329 18.30 -6.13 -31.92
CA ASP A 329 19.75 -6.14 -31.86
C ASP A 329 20.32 -4.81 -31.32
N ALA A 330 19.48 -3.78 -31.17
CA ALA A 330 19.91 -2.46 -30.70
C ALA A 330 20.50 -2.51 -29.28
N ASP A 331 21.62 -1.83 -29.09
CA ASP A 331 22.22 -1.57 -27.80
C ASP A 331 22.62 -0.09 -27.69
N HIS A 332 21.81 0.65 -26.95
CA HIS A 332 21.97 2.09 -26.77
C HIS A 332 22.68 2.45 -25.46
N ARG A 333 23.14 1.44 -24.71
CA ARG A 333 23.83 1.63 -23.44
C ARG A 333 25.22 2.21 -23.67
N ASP A 334 25.56 3.25 -22.91
CA ASP A 334 26.92 3.76 -22.86
C ASP A 334 27.79 2.95 -21.86
N PRO A 335 29.13 3.14 -21.83
CA PRO A 335 30.00 2.43 -20.89
C PRO A 335 29.69 2.67 -19.40
N SER A 336 28.90 3.71 -19.09
CA SER A 336 28.41 3.98 -17.73
C SER A 336 27.05 3.34 -17.43
N GLY A 337 26.48 2.60 -18.39
CA GLY A 337 25.20 1.91 -18.28
C GLY A 337 23.98 2.80 -18.48
N HIS A 338 24.15 4.05 -18.92
CA HIS A 338 23.03 4.94 -19.24
C HIS A 338 22.58 4.76 -20.68
N ILE A 339 21.30 5.04 -20.96
CA ILE A 339 20.71 5.00 -22.30
C ILE A 339 20.27 6.42 -22.67
N LEU A 340 21.19 7.18 -23.27
CA LEU A 340 21.00 8.60 -23.61
C LEU A 340 20.87 8.84 -25.12
N LYS A 341 20.71 7.77 -25.89
CA LYS A 341 20.51 7.78 -27.34
C LYS A 341 19.54 6.69 -27.75
N GLY A 342 19.20 6.69 -29.03
CA GLY A 342 18.24 5.76 -29.63
C GLY A 342 16.78 6.14 -29.37
N PRO A 343 15.85 5.45 -30.04
CA PRO A 343 14.41 5.64 -29.86
C PRO A 343 13.96 5.43 -28.42
N GLU A 344 12.84 6.08 -28.08
CA GLU A 344 12.12 5.87 -26.83
C GLU A 344 10.65 5.70 -27.18
N TYR A 345 10.01 4.70 -26.59
CA TYR A 345 8.64 4.37 -26.92
C TYR A 345 7.73 4.47 -25.68
N PHE A 346 6.45 4.66 -25.92
CA PHE A 346 5.36 4.48 -24.97
C PHE A 346 4.45 3.40 -25.50
N THR A 347 4.18 2.38 -24.69
CA THR A 347 3.41 1.19 -25.12
C THR A 347 2.27 0.90 -24.17
N ILE A 348 1.11 0.56 -24.74
CA ILE A 348 -0.02 -0.08 -24.07
C ILE A 348 0.08 -1.59 -24.32
N PHE A 349 -0.05 -2.37 -23.26
CA PHE A 349 -0.06 -3.83 -23.28
C PHE A 349 -1.40 -4.37 -22.78
N ASP A 350 -1.85 -5.46 -23.37
CA ASP A 350 -3.03 -6.21 -22.95
C ASP A 350 -2.80 -6.83 -21.58
N GLY A 351 -3.73 -6.65 -20.63
CA GLY A 351 -3.57 -7.19 -19.27
C GLY A 351 -3.62 -8.70 -19.18
N LEU A 352 -4.43 -9.35 -20.01
CA LEU A 352 -4.60 -10.80 -19.96
C LEU A 352 -3.35 -11.54 -20.46
N THR A 353 -2.69 -11.02 -21.50
CA THR A 353 -1.63 -11.73 -22.22
C THR A 353 -0.28 -11.04 -22.19
N GLY A 354 -0.22 -9.77 -21.78
CA GLY A 354 0.97 -8.93 -21.83
C GLY A 354 1.39 -8.56 -23.25
N ALA A 355 0.57 -8.80 -24.27
CA ALA A 355 0.86 -8.48 -25.67
C ALA A 355 0.89 -6.96 -25.91
N ALA A 356 1.80 -6.47 -26.74
CA ALA A 356 1.80 -5.05 -27.12
C ALA A 356 0.57 -4.73 -28.00
N LEU A 357 -0.29 -3.81 -27.54
CA LEU A 357 -1.50 -3.38 -28.25
C LEU A 357 -1.23 -2.17 -29.15
N ALA A 358 -0.50 -1.19 -28.62
CA ALA A 358 -0.12 0.02 -29.35
C ALA A 358 1.19 0.57 -28.84
N THR A 359 2.05 1.00 -29.76
CA THR A 359 3.33 1.64 -29.45
C THR A 359 3.45 2.94 -30.23
N THR A 360 3.87 4.00 -29.54
CA THR A 360 4.18 5.31 -30.13
C THR A 360 5.52 5.80 -29.58
N ASN A 361 6.03 6.92 -30.11
CA ASN A 361 7.21 7.57 -29.54
C ASN A 361 6.88 8.12 -28.14
N TYR A 362 7.80 7.96 -27.20
CA TYR A 362 7.69 8.56 -25.88
C TYR A 362 7.75 10.08 -26.00
N LEU A 363 6.80 10.79 -25.39
CA LEU A 363 6.73 12.25 -25.42
C LEU A 363 6.92 12.87 -24.02
N PRO A 364 7.71 13.96 -23.92
CA PRO A 364 8.68 14.40 -24.92
C PRO A 364 9.89 13.45 -24.97
N GLY A 365 10.48 13.30 -26.16
CA GLY A 365 11.76 12.62 -26.31
C GLY A 365 12.90 13.37 -25.62
N ARG A 366 14.08 12.73 -25.47
CA ARG A 366 15.24 13.37 -24.79
C ARG A 366 15.65 14.69 -25.46
N HIS A 367 15.47 14.75 -26.77
CA HIS A 367 15.75 15.92 -27.60
C HIS A 367 14.60 16.06 -28.61
N PRO A 368 14.16 17.29 -28.95
CA PRO A 368 13.02 17.51 -29.85
C PRO A 368 13.19 16.81 -31.21
N ASP A 369 14.39 16.87 -31.79
CA ASP A 369 14.62 16.43 -33.18
C ASP A 369 15.73 15.37 -33.37
N LYS A 370 16.30 14.81 -32.30
CA LYS A 370 17.49 13.94 -32.39
C LYS A 370 17.37 12.69 -31.54
N LEU A 371 17.76 11.55 -32.12
CA LEU A 371 17.90 10.28 -31.41
C LEU A 371 19.30 10.12 -30.77
N GLU A 372 20.29 10.91 -31.20
CA GLU A 372 21.65 10.86 -30.65
C GLU A 372 22.14 12.27 -30.24
N PRO A 373 21.49 12.91 -29.25
CA PRO A 373 21.92 14.23 -28.78
C PRO A 373 23.28 14.16 -28.09
N THR A 374 24.05 15.24 -28.16
CA THR A 374 25.30 15.35 -27.39
C THR A 374 25.00 15.63 -25.90
N ARG A 375 26.01 15.44 -25.04
CA ARG A 375 25.87 15.76 -23.61
C ARG A 375 25.60 17.25 -23.38
N GLU A 376 26.19 18.11 -24.19
CA GLU A 376 25.98 19.56 -24.15
C GLU A 376 24.53 19.91 -24.52
N GLU A 377 23.96 19.24 -25.51
CA GLU A 377 22.57 19.43 -25.93
C GLU A 377 21.59 18.95 -24.85
N LEU A 378 21.82 17.77 -24.26
CA LEU A 378 21.05 17.30 -23.12
C LEU A 378 21.16 18.25 -21.92
N SER A 379 22.36 18.78 -21.66
CA SER A 379 22.58 19.74 -20.59
C SER A 379 21.84 21.05 -20.80
N ALA A 380 21.74 21.52 -22.04
CA ALA A 380 20.98 22.73 -22.37
C ALA A 380 19.47 22.55 -22.17
N ILE A 381 18.95 21.34 -22.42
CA ILE A 381 17.51 21.04 -22.33
C ILE A 381 17.09 20.66 -20.90
N TRP A 382 17.84 19.77 -20.25
CA TRP A 382 17.45 19.15 -18.98
C TRP A 382 18.27 19.64 -17.79
N GLY A 383 19.32 20.44 -18.01
CA GLY A 383 20.17 20.97 -16.94
C GLY A 383 21.34 20.07 -16.54
N ASP A 384 21.49 18.88 -17.15
CA ASP A 384 22.73 18.10 -17.15
C ASP A 384 22.85 17.21 -18.39
N GLY A 385 24.09 16.84 -18.73
CA GLY A 385 24.41 15.95 -19.84
C GLY A 385 24.75 14.52 -19.42
N ASN A 386 24.47 14.15 -18.17
CA ASN A 386 24.79 12.82 -17.63
C ASN A 386 23.58 11.90 -17.49
N GLY A 387 22.38 12.39 -17.81
CA GLY A 387 21.17 11.59 -17.78
C GLY A 387 20.53 11.54 -16.39
N ASN A 388 20.93 12.44 -15.48
CA ASN A 388 20.30 12.48 -14.17
C ASN A 388 18.89 13.04 -14.29
N ARG A 389 18.77 14.33 -14.68
CA ARG A 389 17.48 15.04 -14.77
C ARG A 389 16.61 14.60 -15.93
N SER A 390 17.23 14.24 -17.07
CA SER A 390 16.48 13.81 -18.26
C SER A 390 15.83 12.43 -18.10
N GLU A 391 16.30 11.60 -17.18
CA GLU A 391 15.77 10.24 -16.95
C GLU A 391 14.94 10.16 -15.67
N ARG A 392 14.42 11.29 -15.20
CA ARG A 392 13.48 11.34 -14.07
C ARG A 392 12.05 11.23 -14.58
N TYR A 393 11.45 10.05 -14.42
CA TYR A 393 10.10 9.79 -14.90
C TYR A 393 9.10 9.66 -13.74
N LEU A 394 7.88 10.11 -13.98
CA LEU A 394 6.70 9.81 -13.16
C LEU A 394 5.57 9.33 -14.09
N ALA A 395 4.52 8.73 -13.54
CA ALA A 395 3.31 8.40 -14.28
C ALA A 395 2.08 8.41 -13.36
N CYS A 396 0.89 8.60 -13.91
CA CYS A 396 -0.37 8.37 -13.21
C CYS A 396 -1.50 8.02 -14.18
N VAL A 397 -2.62 7.59 -13.61
CA VAL A 397 -3.92 7.57 -14.26
C VAL A 397 -4.75 8.73 -13.68
N ALA A 398 -5.54 9.39 -14.53
CA ALA A 398 -6.39 10.51 -14.14
C ALA A 398 -7.66 10.55 -15.01
N TYR A 399 -8.81 10.84 -14.42
CA TYR A 399 -10.08 11.05 -15.12
C TYR A 399 -10.16 12.51 -15.61
N LEU A 400 -9.34 12.83 -16.61
CA LEU A 400 -9.18 14.18 -17.17
C LEU A 400 -10.43 14.70 -17.93
N ASP A 401 -11.42 13.86 -18.17
CA ASP A 401 -12.74 14.25 -18.66
C ASP A 401 -13.85 14.09 -17.61
N GLY A 402 -13.50 13.65 -16.40
CA GLY A 402 -14.40 13.35 -15.29
C GLY A 402 -15.17 12.04 -15.42
N GLU A 403 -14.91 11.24 -16.46
CA GLU A 403 -15.70 10.04 -16.75
C GLU A 403 -14.86 8.80 -17.06
N ARG A 404 -13.76 8.93 -17.80
CA ARG A 404 -12.90 7.83 -18.25
C ARG A 404 -11.43 8.11 -17.95
N PRO A 405 -10.65 7.07 -17.62
CA PRO A 405 -9.24 7.23 -17.31
C PRO A 405 -8.42 7.60 -18.56
N SER A 406 -7.50 8.55 -18.35
CA SER A 406 -6.36 8.83 -19.22
C SER A 406 -5.08 8.43 -18.47
N VAL A 407 -4.02 8.11 -19.20
CA VAL A 407 -2.68 7.87 -18.63
C VAL A 407 -1.79 9.08 -18.87
N VAL A 408 -1.12 9.57 -17.83
CA VAL A 408 -0.21 10.72 -17.91
C VAL A 408 1.21 10.25 -17.65
N MET A 409 2.09 10.41 -18.65
CA MET A 409 3.50 10.07 -18.57
C MET A 409 4.33 11.35 -18.40
N CYS A 410 5.18 11.40 -17.38
CA CYS A 410 5.90 12.61 -17.00
C CYS A 410 7.41 12.44 -17.15
N ARG A 411 8.10 13.53 -17.50
CA ARG A 411 9.56 13.57 -17.60
C ARG A 411 10.14 14.89 -17.09
N GLY A 412 11.09 14.77 -16.18
CA GLY A 412 11.82 15.86 -15.54
C GLY A 412 10.99 16.57 -14.47
N TYR A 413 11.64 16.96 -13.38
CA TYR A 413 11.02 17.79 -12.33
C TYR A 413 11.98 18.77 -11.66
N TYR A 414 13.28 18.51 -11.62
CA TYR A 414 14.28 19.41 -11.04
C TYR A 414 14.49 20.71 -11.84
N THR A 415 14.25 20.68 -13.14
CA THR A 415 14.50 21.76 -14.10
C THR A 415 13.31 21.87 -15.04
N ARG A 416 13.44 21.39 -16.29
CA ARG A 416 12.31 21.25 -17.20
C ARG A 416 11.37 20.16 -16.66
N ALA A 417 10.07 20.42 -16.69
CA ALA A 417 9.03 19.50 -16.28
C ALA A 417 8.00 19.34 -17.39
N THR A 418 7.66 18.10 -17.71
CA THR A 418 6.78 17.76 -18.84
C THR A 418 5.83 16.64 -18.47
N LEU A 419 4.59 16.74 -18.93
CA LEU A 419 3.53 15.78 -18.68
C LEU A 419 2.75 15.56 -19.99
N ALA A 420 2.68 14.31 -20.46
CA ALA A 420 1.95 13.93 -21.66
C ALA A 420 0.76 13.05 -21.28
N ALA A 421 -0.46 13.55 -21.48
CA ALA A 421 -1.69 12.80 -21.25
C ALA A 421 -2.12 12.05 -22.51
N TRP A 422 -2.48 10.79 -22.36
CA TRP A 422 -2.90 9.91 -23.43
C TRP A 422 -4.22 9.22 -23.11
N ASP A 423 -5.04 9.06 -24.15
CA ASP A 423 -6.25 8.27 -24.13
C ASP A 423 -6.01 6.97 -24.92
N TRP A 424 -6.29 5.82 -24.28
CA TRP A 424 -6.44 4.53 -24.94
C TRP A 424 -7.93 4.21 -25.04
N ARG A 425 -8.50 4.28 -26.25
CA ARG A 425 -9.94 4.10 -26.46
C ARG A 425 -10.17 3.45 -27.81
N ASP A 426 -11.04 2.44 -27.85
CA ASP A 426 -11.47 1.81 -29.11
C ASP A 426 -10.29 1.31 -29.98
N GLY A 427 -9.26 0.74 -29.33
CA GLY A 427 -8.04 0.27 -30.00
C GLY A 427 -7.11 1.37 -30.51
N LYS A 428 -7.33 2.63 -30.10
CA LYS A 428 -6.54 3.79 -30.54
C LYS A 428 -5.87 4.49 -29.36
N LEU A 429 -4.55 4.62 -29.46
CA LEU A 429 -3.75 5.46 -28.59
C LEU A 429 -3.67 6.89 -29.16
N SER A 430 -4.09 7.88 -28.38
CA SER A 430 -4.11 9.29 -28.80
C SER A 430 -3.59 10.24 -27.72
N LEU A 431 -2.76 11.21 -28.13
CA LEU A 431 -2.30 12.27 -27.24
C LEU A 431 -3.47 13.22 -26.97
N ARG A 432 -3.81 13.43 -25.70
CA ARG A 432 -4.81 14.37 -25.23
C ARG A 432 -4.22 15.78 -25.14
N TRP A 433 -3.09 15.91 -24.44
CA TRP A 433 -2.33 17.15 -24.32
C TRP A 433 -0.88 16.88 -23.90
N LEU A 434 -0.01 17.86 -24.10
CA LEU A 434 1.37 17.88 -23.61
C LEU A 434 1.62 19.20 -22.88
N PHE A 435 1.86 19.12 -21.57
CA PHE A 435 2.38 20.22 -20.78
C PHE A 435 3.91 20.20 -20.84
N ASP A 436 4.51 21.37 -21.03
CA ASP A 436 5.96 21.55 -21.02
C ASP A 436 6.33 22.92 -20.43
N SER A 437 7.17 22.90 -19.39
CA SER A 437 7.61 24.11 -18.72
C SER A 437 8.52 25.01 -19.59
N ASP A 438 9.08 24.46 -20.67
CA ASP A 438 10.12 25.09 -21.48
C ASP A 438 9.73 25.20 -22.98
N ASP A 439 8.45 25.02 -23.34
CA ASP A 439 7.94 25.16 -24.72
C ASP A 439 7.73 26.62 -25.20
N GLY A 440 7.91 27.59 -24.30
CA GLY A 440 7.70 29.02 -24.57
C GLY A 440 6.27 29.52 -24.30
N THR A 441 5.37 28.66 -23.83
CA THR A 441 4.03 29.06 -23.38
C THR A 441 4.15 30.04 -22.19
N PRO A 442 3.52 31.23 -22.24
CA PRO A 442 3.62 32.21 -21.16
C PRO A 442 3.16 31.64 -19.81
N GLY A 443 3.99 31.78 -18.77
CA GLY A 443 3.70 31.30 -17.41
C GLY A 443 4.24 29.89 -17.10
N ASN A 444 4.37 29.00 -18.09
CA ASN A 444 4.80 27.62 -17.90
C ASN A 444 6.20 27.49 -17.26
N ARG A 445 7.07 28.47 -17.46
CA ARG A 445 8.41 28.50 -16.85
C ARG A 445 8.40 28.47 -15.31
N ALA A 446 7.30 28.90 -14.67
CA ALA A 446 7.16 28.84 -13.21
C ALA A 446 7.09 27.41 -12.67
N TYR A 447 6.66 26.44 -13.48
CA TYR A 447 6.49 25.03 -13.09
C TYR A 447 7.81 24.25 -13.08
N ARG A 448 8.90 24.88 -13.51
CA ARG A 448 10.24 24.30 -13.43
C ARG A 448 10.66 24.06 -11.98
N GLY A 449 11.27 22.92 -11.72
CA GLY A 449 11.86 22.64 -10.40
C GLY A 449 10.85 22.32 -9.30
N GLN A 450 9.58 22.09 -9.64
CA GLN A 450 8.49 21.95 -8.66
C GLN A 450 8.07 20.50 -8.39
N GLY A 451 8.29 19.58 -9.33
CA GLY A 451 7.87 18.20 -9.17
C GLY A 451 8.65 17.47 -8.09
N ASN A 452 8.01 16.47 -7.48
CA ASN A 452 8.63 15.59 -6.50
C ASN A 452 9.14 14.31 -7.16
N HIS A 453 9.67 13.39 -6.34
CA HIS A 453 9.81 11.98 -6.67
C HIS A 453 8.48 11.19 -6.61
N ASN A 454 7.35 11.88 -6.72
CA ASN A 454 5.98 11.36 -6.67
C ASN A 454 5.04 12.46 -7.19
N LEU A 455 3.77 12.09 -7.30
CA LEU A 455 2.66 12.98 -7.66
C LEU A 455 1.39 12.47 -6.95
N SER A 456 0.32 13.26 -7.00
CA SER A 456 -1.02 12.80 -6.66
C SER A 456 -2.00 13.22 -7.75
N VAL A 457 -3.19 12.64 -7.74
CA VAL A 457 -4.27 12.89 -8.68
C VAL A 457 -5.56 13.05 -7.91
N ALA A 458 -6.24 14.18 -8.09
CA ALA A 458 -7.51 14.47 -7.43
C ALA A 458 -8.23 15.62 -8.15
N ASP A 459 -9.56 15.63 -8.09
CA ASP A 459 -10.39 16.81 -8.37
C ASP A 459 -10.20 17.83 -7.24
N VAL A 460 -9.29 18.78 -7.44
CA VAL A 460 -8.96 19.79 -6.42
C VAL A 460 -9.84 21.02 -6.54
N ASP A 461 -10.52 21.20 -7.67
CA ASP A 461 -11.23 22.42 -8.01
C ASP A 461 -12.77 22.26 -8.02
N GLY A 462 -13.24 21.03 -7.92
CA GLY A 462 -14.63 20.61 -7.75
C GLY A 462 -15.45 20.56 -9.04
N ASP A 463 -14.81 20.48 -10.20
CA ASP A 463 -15.48 20.40 -11.49
C ASP A 463 -15.81 18.96 -11.94
N GLY A 464 -15.39 17.97 -11.15
CA GLY A 464 -15.59 16.55 -11.40
C GLY A 464 -14.48 15.90 -12.23
N ARG A 465 -13.39 16.61 -12.53
CA ARG A 465 -12.24 16.12 -13.30
C ARG A 465 -10.99 16.12 -12.45
N ASP A 466 -10.06 15.26 -12.80
CA ASP A 466 -8.83 15.15 -12.02
C ASP A 466 -7.75 16.14 -12.49
N GLU A 467 -7.15 16.84 -11.52
CA GLU A 467 -5.89 17.56 -11.68
C GLU A 467 -4.69 16.70 -11.28
N ILE A 468 -3.51 17.07 -11.76
CA ILE A 468 -2.24 16.41 -11.41
C ILE A 468 -1.46 17.28 -10.42
N ILE A 469 -1.40 16.86 -9.16
CA ILE A 469 -0.60 17.49 -8.12
C ILE A 469 0.85 17.02 -8.29
N TYR A 470 1.64 17.82 -9.02
CA TYR A 470 3.01 17.54 -9.37
C TYR A 470 3.98 18.18 -8.37
N GLY A 471 4.01 17.62 -7.15
CA GLY A 471 4.82 18.12 -6.04
C GLY A 471 4.36 19.49 -5.55
N ALA A 472 5.14 20.54 -5.82
CA ALA A 472 4.90 21.93 -5.43
C ALA A 472 4.13 22.75 -6.49
N ALA A 473 3.55 22.09 -7.50
CA ALA A 473 2.70 22.69 -8.53
C ALA A 473 1.53 21.77 -8.89
N VAL A 474 0.51 22.31 -9.57
CA VAL A 474 -0.67 21.56 -10.05
C VAL A 474 -0.89 21.84 -11.53
N ILE A 475 -1.09 20.76 -12.31
CA ILE A 475 -1.49 20.81 -13.71
C ILE A 475 -2.96 20.47 -13.82
N ASP A 476 -3.70 21.31 -14.53
CA ASP A 476 -5.14 21.26 -14.73
C ASP A 476 -5.57 20.06 -15.60
N ASP A 477 -6.84 19.64 -15.53
CA ASP A 477 -7.44 18.54 -16.32
C ASP A 477 -7.13 18.62 -17.84
N ASN A 478 -7.04 19.85 -18.32
CA ASN A 478 -6.85 20.24 -19.71
C ASN A 478 -5.37 20.45 -20.11
N GLY A 479 -4.43 20.17 -19.21
CA GLY A 479 -2.99 20.23 -19.47
C GLY A 479 -2.38 21.62 -19.35
N LYS A 480 -3.11 22.61 -18.84
CA LYS A 480 -2.55 23.92 -18.47
C LYS A 480 -2.01 23.87 -17.05
N GLY A 481 -1.06 24.73 -16.74
CA GLY A 481 -0.68 24.92 -15.35
C GLY A 481 -1.79 25.62 -14.56
N LEU A 482 -2.23 25.02 -13.46
CA LEU A 482 -3.20 25.63 -12.52
C LEU A 482 -2.50 26.62 -11.60
N TYR A 483 -1.52 26.16 -10.82
CA TYR A 483 -0.60 27.03 -10.08
C TYR A 483 0.78 26.38 -9.86
N SER A 484 1.76 27.23 -9.54
CA SER A 484 3.05 26.84 -8.98
C SER A 484 3.31 27.63 -7.70
N THR A 485 3.69 26.95 -6.63
CA THR A 485 4.02 27.61 -5.34
C THR A 485 5.39 28.27 -5.35
N GLY A 486 6.30 27.82 -6.22
CA GLY A 486 7.70 28.25 -6.26
C GLY A 486 8.59 27.68 -5.14
N LEU A 487 8.04 26.84 -4.25
CA LEU A 487 8.77 26.24 -3.13
C LEU A 487 9.81 25.21 -3.60
N GLY A 488 9.53 24.52 -4.70
CA GLY A 488 10.43 23.58 -5.35
C GLY A 488 10.25 22.11 -4.91
N HIS A 489 11.12 21.27 -5.45
CA HIS A 489 11.17 19.82 -5.27
C HIS A 489 11.16 19.34 -3.81
N GLY A 490 10.53 18.17 -3.59
CA GLY A 490 10.79 17.32 -2.43
C GLY A 490 10.46 15.84 -2.63
N ASP A 491 10.51 15.11 -1.52
CA ASP A 491 10.52 13.64 -1.50
C ASP A 491 9.22 12.98 -1.08
N ALA A 492 8.29 13.72 -0.47
CA ALA A 492 7.02 13.20 0.02
C ALA A 492 5.85 14.18 -0.18
N LEU A 493 4.67 13.63 -0.47
CA LEU A 493 3.47 14.36 -0.86
C LEU A 493 2.22 13.64 -0.34
N HIS A 494 1.34 14.37 0.33
CA HIS A 494 0.05 13.89 0.82
C HIS A 494 -1.04 14.84 0.36
N VAL A 495 -2.07 14.32 -0.30
CA VAL A 495 -3.21 15.09 -0.82
C VAL A 495 -4.48 14.35 -0.42
N SER A 496 -5.37 15.03 0.27
CA SER A 496 -6.70 14.54 0.68
C SER A 496 -7.46 15.71 1.32
N ASP A 497 -8.63 15.44 1.88
CA ASP A 497 -9.31 16.30 2.85
C ASP A 497 -8.57 16.16 4.20
N LEU A 498 -7.47 16.91 4.34
CA LEU A 498 -6.57 16.81 5.49
C LEU A 498 -7.02 17.75 6.61
N ASP A 499 -7.78 18.79 6.29
CA ASP A 499 -8.42 19.72 7.20
C ASP A 499 -9.95 19.74 6.95
N PRO A 500 -10.73 18.85 7.58
CA PRO A 500 -12.17 18.71 7.31
C PRO A 500 -13.01 19.92 7.70
N GLU A 501 -12.43 20.88 8.42
CA GLU A 501 -13.07 22.16 8.74
C GLU A 501 -12.89 23.21 7.63
N ARG A 502 -12.06 22.93 6.63
CA ARG A 502 -11.85 23.74 5.43
C ARG A 502 -12.50 23.05 4.23
N PRO A 503 -13.39 23.72 3.48
CA PRO A 503 -13.90 23.16 2.23
C PRO A 503 -12.80 23.01 1.18
N GLY A 504 -12.71 21.83 0.58
CA GLY A 504 -11.75 21.51 -0.47
C GLY A 504 -10.80 20.41 -0.04
N LEU A 505 -9.71 20.26 -0.78
CA LEU A 505 -8.61 19.37 -0.42
C LEU A 505 -7.38 20.21 -0.04
N GLU A 506 -6.48 19.58 0.70
CA GLU A 506 -5.19 20.16 1.07
C GLU A 506 -4.04 19.32 0.54
N VAL A 507 -2.90 19.98 0.38
CA VAL A 507 -1.63 19.34 0.08
C VAL A 507 -0.66 19.59 1.21
N PHE A 508 -0.21 18.50 1.84
CA PHE A 508 0.97 18.52 2.68
C PHE A 508 2.19 18.03 1.89
N ASN A 509 3.27 18.80 1.91
CA ASN A 509 4.46 18.50 1.13
C ASN A 509 5.72 19.01 1.84
N ILE A 510 6.83 18.29 1.67
CA ILE A 510 8.16 18.67 2.13
C ILE A 510 9.03 19.17 0.98
N GLN A 511 10.07 19.93 1.30
CA GLN A 511 10.99 20.52 0.32
C GLN A 511 12.43 20.10 0.62
N GLU A 512 13.11 19.53 -0.37
CA GLU A 512 14.55 19.20 -0.29
C GLU A 512 15.39 20.49 -0.24
N ARG A 513 14.89 21.59 -0.78
CA ARG A 513 15.54 22.89 -0.62
C ARG A 513 15.52 23.30 0.86
N PHE A 514 16.71 23.47 1.44
CA PHE A 514 16.85 24.07 2.76
C PHE A 514 16.43 25.56 2.75
N ALA A 515 15.23 25.86 3.25
CA ALA A 515 14.63 27.20 3.18
C ALA A 515 13.56 27.41 4.27
N ASP A 516 12.76 28.47 4.16
CA ASP A 516 11.71 28.82 5.12
C ASP A 516 10.42 27.96 4.99
N ALA A 517 10.44 26.97 4.10
CA ALA A 517 9.35 26.05 3.80
C ALA A 517 9.89 24.62 3.67
N GLY A 518 10.58 24.09 4.68
CA GLY A 518 10.99 22.67 4.69
C GLY A 518 9.79 21.72 4.72
N ALA A 519 8.67 22.18 5.29
CA ALA A 519 7.36 21.58 5.17
C ALA A 519 6.30 22.66 4.91
N ASN A 520 5.30 22.36 4.09
CA ASN A 520 4.16 23.25 3.85
C ASN A 520 2.85 22.47 3.81
N PHE A 521 1.79 23.19 4.16
CA PHE A 521 0.42 22.74 4.06
C PHE A 521 -0.36 23.84 3.35
N ARG A 522 -1.03 23.47 2.26
CA ARG A 522 -1.64 24.43 1.35
C ARG A 522 -2.99 23.96 0.84
N ASP A 523 -3.80 24.92 0.43
CA ASP A 523 -5.01 24.67 -0.32
C ASP A 523 -4.66 24.01 -1.68
N ALA A 524 -5.29 22.86 -1.97
CA ALA A 524 -4.96 22.07 -3.15
C ALA A 524 -5.35 22.75 -4.46
N ARG A 525 -6.40 23.58 -4.46
CA ARG A 525 -6.93 24.30 -5.63
C ARG A 525 -6.10 25.51 -6.03
N THR A 526 -5.75 26.32 -5.05
CA THR A 526 -5.23 27.69 -5.24
C THR A 526 -3.74 27.79 -4.99
N GLY A 527 -3.16 26.85 -4.24
CA GLY A 527 -1.78 26.89 -3.81
C GLY A 527 -1.52 27.88 -2.67
N GLU A 528 -2.55 28.44 -2.06
CA GLU A 528 -2.43 29.29 -0.88
C GLU A 528 -1.76 28.50 0.25
N ILE A 529 -0.58 28.96 0.68
CA ILE A 529 0.13 28.36 1.82
C ILE A 529 -0.61 28.73 3.10
N LEU A 530 -1.27 27.75 3.71
CA LEU A 530 -2.02 27.92 4.96
C LEU A 530 -1.06 27.99 6.15
N TRP A 531 -0.03 27.13 6.15
CA TRP A 531 1.11 27.25 7.05
C TRP A 531 2.35 26.57 6.47
N LYS A 532 3.51 26.91 7.02
CA LYS A 532 4.79 26.27 6.69
C LYS A 532 5.73 26.22 7.90
N LYS A 533 6.67 25.29 7.87
CA LYS A 533 7.76 25.16 8.83
C LYS A 533 9.09 25.35 8.12
N ALA A 534 9.95 26.21 8.66
CA ALA A 534 11.28 26.43 8.12
C ALA A 534 12.19 25.24 8.42
N SER A 535 13.10 24.94 7.49
CA SER A 535 14.28 24.14 7.76
C SER A 535 15.13 24.86 8.82
N VAL A 536 15.47 24.18 9.91
CA VAL A 536 16.12 24.76 11.10
C VAL A 536 17.62 24.48 11.13
N ALA A 537 18.00 23.23 10.87
CA ALA A 537 19.39 22.79 10.91
C ALA A 537 19.65 21.82 9.76
N ALA A 538 20.61 22.16 8.89
CA ALA A 538 20.93 21.31 7.75
C ALA A 538 21.58 20.00 8.22
N GLY A 539 21.23 18.89 7.58
CA GLY A 539 21.93 17.62 7.74
C GLY A 539 23.31 17.65 7.07
N ASP A 540 23.98 16.51 7.05
CA ASP A 540 25.29 16.35 6.39
C ASP A 540 25.22 16.60 4.86
N ASP A 541 24.05 16.41 4.26
CA ASP A 541 23.75 16.67 2.85
C ASP A 541 23.47 18.15 2.54
N GLY A 542 23.18 18.97 3.56
CA GLY A 542 22.80 20.37 3.38
C GLY A 542 21.33 20.57 2.98
N GLU A 543 20.52 19.52 2.98
CA GLU A 543 19.17 19.50 2.41
C GLU A 543 18.08 19.69 3.47
N GLY A 544 16.87 19.98 2.99
CA GLY A 544 15.64 20.02 3.76
C GLY A 544 15.19 18.62 4.24
N PRO A 545 13.98 18.49 4.80
CA PRO A 545 13.47 17.19 5.22
C PRO A 545 13.37 16.22 4.04
N GLY A 546 13.76 14.96 4.26
CA GLY A 546 13.71 13.89 3.25
C GLY A 546 12.49 12.97 3.38
N ARG A 547 11.67 13.15 4.43
CA ARG A 547 10.37 12.47 4.64
C ARG A 547 9.34 13.42 5.23
N GLY A 548 8.09 13.18 4.91
CA GLY A 548 6.94 13.84 5.54
C GLY A 548 5.73 12.92 5.50
N CYS A 549 4.84 13.08 6.48
CA CYS A 549 3.57 12.39 6.54
C CYS A 549 2.45 13.36 6.96
N ALA A 550 1.27 13.18 6.37
CA ALA A 550 0.00 13.73 6.87
C ALA A 550 -1.01 12.59 7.01
N MET A 551 -1.42 12.28 8.25
CA MET A 551 -2.31 11.17 8.60
C MET A 551 -3.09 11.50 9.87
N ASN A 552 -4.37 11.13 9.92
CA ASN A 552 -5.18 11.27 11.13
C ASN A 552 -4.81 10.18 12.14
N ILE A 553 -4.07 10.56 13.18
CA ILE A 553 -3.57 9.65 14.22
C ILE A 553 -3.94 10.11 15.65
N ASP A 554 -4.51 11.31 15.80
CA ASP A 554 -4.85 11.91 17.08
C ASP A 554 -6.27 12.52 17.07
N PRO A 555 -7.27 11.84 17.64
CA PRO A 555 -8.67 12.27 17.58
C PRO A 555 -8.97 13.53 18.41
N ARG A 556 -7.98 14.10 19.10
CA ARG A 556 -8.14 15.36 19.85
C ARG A 556 -8.12 16.58 18.92
N TYR A 557 -7.58 16.44 17.71
CA TYR A 557 -7.45 17.50 16.72
C TYR A 557 -8.19 17.07 15.45
N PRO A 558 -9.18 17.85 14.98
CA PRO A 558 -9.83 17.54 13.71
C PRO A 558 -8.84 17.58 12.54
N GLY A 559 -8.87 16.55 11.70
CA GLY A 559 -8.04 16.45 10.50
C GLY A 559 -6.84 15.52 10.63
N SER A 560 -5.88 15.69 9.73
CA SER A 560 -4.67 14.88 9.65
C SER A 560 -3.48 15.58 10.29
N GLU A 561 -2.84 14.92 11.24
CA GLU A 561 -1.58 15.38 11.80
C GLU A 561 -0.45 15.28 10.78
N CYS A 562 0.48 16.23 10.85
CA CYS A 562 1.61 16.38 9.96
C CYS A 562 2.94 16.28 10.73
N TRP A 563 3.89 15.52 10.20
CA TRP A 563 5.26 15.47 10.72
C TRP A 563 6.28 15.18 9.63
N VAL A 564 7.56 15.42 9.91
CA VAL A 564 8.66 15.28 8.95
C VAL A 564 9.91 14.75 9.60
N TYR A 565 10.78 14.09 8.83
CA TYR A 565 12.13 13.72 9.25
C TYR A 565 13.18 14.51 8.47
N GLY A 566 14.05 15.20 9.22
CA GLY A 566 15.18 15.95 8.69
C GLY A 566 15.09 17.46 8.93
N ALA A 567 16.14 18.17 8.52
CA ALA A 567 16.29 19.61 8.62
C ALA A 567 16.05 20.24 10.01
N GLY A 568 16.19 19.48 11.10
CA GLY A 568 15.96 19.96 12.46
C GLY A 568 14.50 20.31 12.80
N ILE A 569 13.55 19.90 11.97
CA ILE A 569 12.11 20.01 12.27
C ILE A 569 11.71 18.79 13.11
N ALA A 570 11.11 19.03 14.27
CA ALA A 570 10.69 17.99 15.20
C ALA A 570 9.29 18.25 15.75
N GLY A 571 8.62 17.17 16.14
CA GLY A 571 7.27 17.18 16.69
C GLY A 571 6.19 16.81 15.69
N LEU A 572 4.98 16.68 16.24
CA LEU A 572 3.74 16.39 15.54
C LEU A 572 2.89 17.67 15.49
N PHE A 573 2.40 18.03 14.31
CA PHE A 573 1.60 19.23 14.09
C PHE A 573 0.17 18.87 13.69
N SER A 574 -0.83 19.62 14.14
CA SER A 574 -2.21 19.46 13.66
C SER A 574 -2.34 19.91 12.19
N ALA A 575 -3.49 19.66 11.57
CA ALA A 575 -3.84 20.19 10.25
C ALA A 575 -3.76 21.74 10.18
N LYS A 576 -3.90 22.43 11.32
CA LYS A 576 -3.75 23.89 11.45
C LYS A 576 -2.31 24.35 11.66
N GLY A 577 -1.35 23.43 11.75
CA GLY A 577 0.07 23.70 11.96
C GLY A 577 0.45 23.97 13.42
N GLU A 578 -0.46 23.71 14.36
CA GLU A 578 -0.21 23.84 15.80
C GLU A 578 0.62 22.65 16.29
N LEU A 579 1.60 22.90 17.16
CA LEU A 579 2.41 21.81 17.70
C LEU A 579 1.59 21.05 18.77
N ILE A 580 1.37 19.76 18.54
CA ILE A 580 0.67 18.86 19.46
C ILE A 580 1.63 18.32 20.53
N THR A 581 2.76 17.80 20.08
CA THR A 581 3.82 17.24 20.94
C THR A 581 5.18 17.43 20.29
N GLN A 582 6.23 17.50 21.11
CA GLN A 582 7.63 17.56 20.64
C GLN A 582 8.14 16.20 20.15
N LEU A 583 7.43 15.11 20.47
CA LEU A 583 7.76 13.77 20.02
C LEU A 583 7.26 13.57 18.60
N THR A 584 8.17 13.22 17.71
CA THR A 584 7.82 12.82 16.34
C THR A 584 7.54 11.31 16.33
N PRO A 585 6.50 10.82 15.65
CA PRO A 585 6.32 9.38 15.43
C PRO A 585 7.59 8.73 14.84
N ASN A 586 7.89 7.49 15.21
CA ASN A 586 9.09 6.76 14.78
C ASN A 586 9.05 6.35 13.30
N SER A 587 7.86 6.32 12.72
CA SER A 587 7.65 6.08 11.30
C SER A 587 7.31 7.39 10.58
N CYS A 588 7.96 7.64 9.45
CA CYS A 588 7.63 8.74 8.52
C CYS A 588 7.70 8.18 7.09
N ASN A 589 6.75 7.29 6.78
CA ASN A 589 6.69 6.54 5.52
C ASN A 589 5.25 6.39 5.02
N PHE A 590 4.59 5.26 5.29
CA PHE A 590 3.22 4.99 4.84
C PHE A 590 2.23 5.09 6.00
N GLY A 591 0.99 5.40 5.65
CA GLY A 591 -0.16 5.26 6.51
C GLY A 591 -0.95 4.05 6.05
N ILE A 592 -1.60 3.37 6.98
CA ILE A 592 -2.43 2.22 6.69
C ILE A 592 -3.65 2.17 7.62
N TRP A 593 -4.83 1.91 7.08
CA TRP A 593 -5.98 1.52 7.90
C TRP A 593 -5.96 0.02 8.16
N TRP A 594 -5.53 -0.38 9.36
CA TRP A 594 -5.28 -1.77 9.70
C TRP A 594 -6.18 -2.31 10.82
N ASP A 595 -6.44 -1.51 11.86
CA ASP A 595 -7.19 -1.97 13.03
C ASP A 595 -8.72 -1.80 12.90
N GLY A 596 -9.42 -1.62 14.02
CA GLY A 596 -10.87 -1.53 14.07
C GLY A 596 -11.45 -0.12 14.08
N ASP A 597 -10.63 0.90 14.35
CA ASP A 597 -11.02 2.31 14.45
C ASP A 597 -10.83 3.03 13.10
N ARG A 598 -11.05 4.36 13.06
CA ARG A 598 -10.94 5.19 11.85
C ARG A 598 -9.67 6.05 11.81
N LEU A 599 -8.85 5.99 12.85
CA LEU A 599 -7.51 6.57 12.82
C LEU A 599 -6.63 5.71 11.92
N ARG A 600 -5.50 6.27 11.50
CA ARG A 600 -4.58 5.62 10.58
C ARG A 600 -3.37 5.10 11.35
N GLU A 601 -2.99 3.85 11.09
CA GLU A 601 -1.76 3.27 11.60
C GLU A 601 -0.58 3.68 10.71
N LEU A 602 0.63 3.46 11.21
CA LEU A 602 1.86 3.78 10.48
C LEU A 602 2.52 2.50 9.98
N LEU A 603 2.83 2.47 8.69
CA LEU A 603 3.50 1.39 8.01
C LEU A 603 4.91 1.82 7.59
N ASP A 604 5.90 1.03 7.99
CA ASP A 604 7.28 1.21 7.55
C ASP A 604 8.02 -0.13 7.59
N ARG A 605 8.98 -0.31 6.66
CA ARG A 605 9.72 -1.57 6.51
C ARG A 605 8.77 -2.76 6.38
N ASN A 606 8.74 -3.64 7.38
CA ASN A 606 7.93 -4.84 7.46
C ASN A 606 7.05 -4.86 8.72
N TYR A 607 6.69 -3.69 9.25
CA TYR A 607 5.88 -3.57 10.46
C TYR A 607 4.77 -2.53 10.31
N ILE A 608 3.76 -2.67 11.18
CA ILE A 608 2.67 -1.72 11.38
C ILE A 608 2.64 -1.36 12.86
N VAL A 609 2.57 -0.07 13.17
CA VAL A 609 2.46 0.47 14.54
C VAL A 609 1.26 1.40 14.65
N LYS A 610 0.64 1.43 15.82
CA LYS A 610 -0.40 2.39 16.21
C LYS A 610 0.24 3.52 17.02
N TRP A 611 -0.12 4.76 16.72
CA TRP A 611 0.24 5.90 17.54
C TRP A 611 -0.73 6.02 18.73
N ASN A 612 -0.19 6.03 19.95
CA ASN A 612 -0.93 6.23 21.19
C ASN A 612 -0.94 7.73 21.50
N TRP A 613 -1.94 8.45 20.98
CA TRP A 613 -2.05 9.90 21.11
C TRP A 613 -2.11 10.41 22.56
N SER A 614 -2.60 9.59 23.50
CA SER A 614 -2.81 9.98 24.90
C SER A 614 -1.51 10.22 25.66
N ASP A 615 -0.45 9.45 25.36
CA ASP A 615 0.85 9.53 26.00
C ASP A 615 2.03 9.74 25.02
N SER A 616 1.74 9.89 23.73
CA SER A 616 2.73 10.08 22.66
C SER A 616 3.72 8.92 22.54
N SER A 617 3.21 7.69 22.57
CA SER A 617 3.96 6.45 22.37
C SER A 617 3.46 5.66 21.16
N GLU A 618 4.07 4.49 20.87
CA GLU A 618 3.66 3.61 19.77
C GLU A 618 3.51 2.16 20.23
N THR A 619 2.51 1.48 19.70
CA THR A 619 2.26 0.05 19.92
C THR A 619 2.42 -0.71 18.61
N PRO A 620 3.37 -1.68 18.51
CA PRO A 620 3.45 -2.57 17.35
C PRO A 620 2.19 -3.43 17.21
N LEU A 621 1.57 -3.42 16.03
CA LEU A 621 0.41 -4.26 15.69
C LEU A 621 0.80 -5.47 14.85
N LEU A 622 1.79 -5.30 13.98
CA LEU A 622 2.28 -6.37 13.11
C LEU A 622 3.78 -6.24 12.90
N THR A 623 4.48 -7.37 12.89
CA THR A 623 5.78 -7.51 12.23
C THR A 623 5.70 -8.71 11.30
N ALA A 624 5.88 -8.49 10.00
CA ALA A 624 5.84 -9.54 8.99
C ALA A 624 7.14 -10.35 9.03
N LEU A 625 7.17 -11.39 9.87
CA LEU A 625 8.34 -12.25 10.07
C LEU A 625 8.67 -13.05 8.81
N GLY A 626 9.95 -13.06 8.41
CA GLY A 626 10.39 -13.70 7.18
C GLY A 626 10.09 -12.89 5.91
N CYS A 627 9.49 -11.71 6.04
CA CYS A 627 9.34 -10.72 4.98
C CYS A 627 10.38 -9.62 5.09
N VAL A 628 10.61 -8.94 3.98
CA VAL A 628 11.48 -7.78 3.86
C VAL A 628 10.82 -6.73 2.98
N TRP A 629 11.33 -5.50 3.07
CA TRP A 629 10.87 -4.35 2.29
C TRP A 629 11.69 -4.14 1.02
N ASN A 630 11.27 -3.17 0.22
CA ASN A 630 11.89 -2.76 -1.03
C ASN A 630 12.56 -1.38 -0.93
N ASN A 631 13.32 -1.05 -1.98
CA ASN A 631 13.85 0.30 -2.23
C ASN A 631 14.79 0.85 -1.14
N GLY A 632 15.55 -0.05 -0.50
CA GLY A 632 16.64 0.31 0.41
C GLY A 632 16.15 1.05 1.65
N THR A 633 16.59 2.31 1.83
CA THR A 633 16.16 3.15 2.96
C THR A 633 14.76 3.71 2.77
N LYS A 634 14.18 3.72 1.55
CA LYS A 634 12.77 4.11 1.34
C LYS A 634 11.81 3.14 2.03
N ALA A 635 12.21 1.87 2.15
CA ALA A 635 11.56 0.90 3.02
C ALA A 635 10.09 0.65 2.74
N THR A 636 9.73 0.55 1.47
CA THR A 636 8.36 0.43 1.00
C THR A 636 7.89 -1.04 0.95
N PRO A 637 6.59 -1.31 1.10
CA PRO A 637 6.02 -2.61 0.77
C PRO A 637 6.13 -2.85 -0.75
N VAL A 638 5.73 -4.05 -1.19
CA VAL A 638 5.49 -4.32 -2.62
C VAL A 638 4.29 -3.50 -3.10
N ILE A 639 3.21 -3.50 -2.30
CA ILE A 639 2.04 -2.62 -2.42
C ILE A 639 1.26 -2.62 -1.09
N SER A 640 0.52 -1.55 -0.79
CA SER A 640 -0.46 -1.44 0.31
C SER A 640 -1.78 -0.92 -0.27
N ALA A 641 -2.86 -1.69 -0.16
CA ALA A 641 -4.17 -1.35 -0.72
C ALA A 641 -5.31 -2.21 -0.13
N ASP A 642 -6.56 -1.74 -0.13
CA ASP A 642 -7.76 -2.60 0.01
C ASP A 642 -7.85 -3.53 -1.21
N LEU A 643 -7.28 -4.73 -1.11
CA LEU A 643 -7.20 -5.69 -2.21
C LEU A 643 -8.40 -6.64 -2.21
N PHE A 644 -9.00 -6.89 -1.06
CA PHE A 644 -10.18 -7.72 -0.83
C PHE A 644 -10.64 -7.57 0.61
N GLY A 645 -11.63 -8.35 1.04
CA GLY A 645 -12.14 -8.22 2.40
C GLY A 645 -12.95 -6.94 2.56
N ASP A 646 -12.95 -6.37 3.77
CA ASP A 646 -13.66 -5.12 4.03
C ASP A 646 -12.81 -3.90 3.63
N TRP A 647 -13.07 -2.75 4.22
CA TRP A 647 -12.48 -1.48 3.79
C TRP A 647 -11.01 -1.29 4.17
N ARG A 648 -10.46 -2.19 4.99
CA ARG A 648 -9.11 -2.06 5.53
C ARG A 648 -8.09 -2.56 4.54
N GLU A 649 -6.89 -2.01 4.66
CA GLU A 649 -5.88 -2.18 3.63
C GLU A 649 -5.07 -3.46 3.90
N GLU A 650 -4.90 -4.27 2.85
CA GLU A 650 -3.88 -5.30 2.81
C GLU A 650 -2.49 -4.70 2.59
N VAL A 651 -1.47 -5.44 3.03
CA VAL A 651 -0.06 -5.14 2.72
C VAL A 651 0.60 -6.33 2.09
N VAL A 652 1.32 -6.10 1.00
CA VAL A 652 2.11 -7.12 0.33
C VAL A 652 3.59 -6.88 0.60
N TRP A 653 4.26 -7.91 1.12
CA TRP A 653 5.72 -7.93 1.22
C TRP A 653 6.29 -9.16 0.50
N ARG A 654 7.51 -9.04 0.00
CA ARG A 654 8.27 -10.20 -0.48
C ARG A 654 8.87 -10.97 0.68
N SER A 655 8.97 -12.29 0.54
CA SER A 655 9.75 -13.11 1.46
C SER A 655 11.24 -12.77 1.38
N ALA A 656 11.99 -13.00 2.45
CA ALA A 656 13.42 -12.71 2.53
C ALA A 656 14.26 -13.47 1.48
N ASP A 657 13.76 -14.59 0.97
CA ASP A 657 14.37 -15.42 -0.07
C ASP A 657 13.82 -15.17 -1.48
N ASP A 658 12.94 -14.18 -1.64
CA ASP A 658 12.34 -13.77 -2.92
C ASP A 658 11.52 -14.86 -3.63
N ARG A 659 11.01 -15.86 -2.87
CA ARG A 659 10.25 -17.00 -3.42
C ARG A 659 8.74 -16.83 -3.38
N GLU A 660 8.23 -15.94 -2.55
CA GLU A 660 6.80 -15.66 -2.46
C GLU A 660 6.54 -14.20 -2.13
N LEU A 661 5.36 -13.72 -2.50
CA LEU A 661 4.75 -12.57 -1.87
C LEU A 661 3.82 -13.03 -0.76
N ARG A 662 3.71 -12.23 0.30
CA ARG A 662 2.74 -12.44 1.38
C ARG A 662 1.80 -11.25 1.44
N ILE A 663 0.53 -11.50 1.17
CA ILE A 663 -0.54 -10.51 1.32
C ILE A 663 -1.08 -10.65 2.73
N TYR A 664 -0.70 -9.73 3.60
CA TYR A 664 -1.23 -9.63 4.96
C TYR A 664 -2.57 -8.90 4.92
N THR A 665 -3.58 -9.49 5.57
CA THR A 665 -4.90 -8.88 5.77
C THR A 665 -5.22 -8.85 7.25
N THR A 666 -5.95 -7.83 7.68
CA THR A 666 -6.32 -7.67 9.07
C THR A 666 -7.35 -8.71 9.51
N THR A 667 -7.29 -9.07 10.78
CA THR A 667 -8.29 -9.92 11.41
C THR A 667 -8.80 -9.32 12.71
N ILE A 668 -8.49 -8.04 12.92
CA ILE A 668 -9.00 -7.24 14.03
C ILE A 668 -10.47 -6.94 13.73
N PRO A 669 -11.42 -7.10 14.66
CA PRO A 669 -12.80 -6.70 14.44
C PRO A 669 -12.95 -5.18 14.31
N THR A 670 -13.83 -4.72 13.43
CA THR A 670 -14.25 -3.30 13.34
C THR A 670 -15.75 -3.16 13.57
N LYS A 671 -16.18 -2.04 14.14
CA LYS A 671 -17.61 -1.64 14.20
C LYS A 671 -18.04 -0.81 12.99
N HIS A 672 -17.12 -0.53 12.07
CA HIS A 672 -17.33 0.34 10.93
C HIS A 672 -17.51 -0.45 9.65
N ARG A 673 -18.30 0.14 8.74
CA ARG A 673 -18.60 -0.41 7.43
C ARG A 673 -18.46 0.71 6.42
N PHE A 674 -17.51 0.58 5.51
CA PHE A 674 -17.29 1.50 4.41
C PHE A 674 -17.36 0.74 3.09
N VAL A 675 -17.70 1.46 2.03
CA VAL A 675 -17.49 0.97 0.68
C VAL A 675 -16.00 0.69 0.51
N THR A 676 -15.64 -0.37 -0.22
CA THR A 676 -14.25 -0.68 -0.57
C THR A 676 -13.53 0.58 -1.06
N LEU A 677 -12.33 0.83 -0.56
CA LEU A 677 -11.57 2.03 -0.89
C LEU A 677 -11.15 2.03 -2.37
N MET A 678 -11.11 0.87 -3.01
CA MET A 678 -10.88 0.78 -4.46
C MET A 678 -12.03 1.31 -5.31
N HIS A 679 -13.17 1.64 -4.70
CA HIS A 679 -14.25 2.40 -5.34
C HIS A 679 -14.24 3.90 -5.00
N ASP A 680 -13.32 4.37 -4.15
CA ASP A 680 -13.04 5.79 -3.99
C ASP A 680 -12.13 6.25 -5.16
N PRO A 681 -12.53 7.32 -5.90
CA PRO A 681 -11.83 7.73 -7.11
C PRO A 681 -10.37 8.10 -6.86
N GLN A 682 -10.08 8.85 -5.81
CA GLN A 682 -8.72 9.29 -5.52
C GLN A 682 -7.85 8.14 -4.97
N TYR A 683 -8.41 7.29 -4.10
CA TYR A 683 -7.70 6.15 -3.54
C TYR A 683 -7.29 5.14 -4.61
N ARG A 684 -8.21 4.77 -5.51
CA ARG A 684 -7.93 3.83 -6.60
C ARG A 684 -6.84 4.33 -7.55
N LEU A 685 -6.82 5.64 -7.83
CA LEU A 685 -5.76 6.27 -8.62
C LEU A 685 -4.44 6.29 -7.85
N SER A 686 -4.50 6.47 -6.53
CA SER A 686 -3.32 6.39 -5.67
C SER A 686 -2.66 5.02 -5.66
N VAL A 687 -3.46 3.95 -5.67
CA VAL A 687 -2.95 2.59 -5.82
C VAL A 687 -2.31 2.38 -7.20
N ALA A 688 -2.83 3.01 -8.26
CA ALA A 688 -2.23 2.94 -9.59
C ALA A 688 -0.83 3.60 -9.64
N TRP A 689 -0.68 4.79 -9.06
CA TRP A 689 0.62 5.49 -9.03
C TRP A 689 1.55 5.08 -7.88
N GLN A 690 1.14 4.20 -6.96
CA GLN A 690 1.95 3.83 -5.79
C GLN A 690 3.35 3.31 -6.14
N ASN A 691 3.55 2.65 -7.29
CA ASN A 691 4.85 2.14 -7.73
C ASN A 691 5.82 3.24 -8.22
N VAL A 692 5.35 4.48 -8.32
CA VAL A 692 6.03 5.53 -9.08
C VAL A 692 7.13 6.17 -8.27
N ALA A 693 8.36 6.06 -8.76
CA ALA A 693 9.58 6.64 -8.18
C ALA A 693 9.73 6.38 -6.68
N TYR A 694 9.49 7.37 -5.82
CA TYR A 694 9.44 7.18 -4.37
C TYR A 694 7.98 7.03 -3.95
N ASN A 695 7.57 5.76 -3.79
CA ASN A 695 6.22 5.34 -3.44
C ASN A 695 5.65 6.19 -2.29
N GLN A 696 4.40 6.64 -2.40
CA GLN A 696 3.67 7.34 -1.34
C GLN A 696 2.40 6.55 -0.96
N PRO A 697 1.91 6.67 0.29
CA PRO A 697 0.69 5.98 0.70
C PRO A 697 -0.54 6.52 -0.03
N PRO A 698 -1.55 5.67 -0.30
CA PRO A 698 -2.79 6.13 -0.91
C PRO A 698 -3.61 6.99 0.04
N HIS A 699 -4.45 7.87 -0.50
CA HIS A 699 -5.40 8.70 0.26
C HIS A 699 -6.79 8.63 -0.36
N THR A 700 -7.82 8.73 0.48
CA THR A 700 -9.21 8.83 0.06
C THR A 700 -9.54 10.23 -0.43
N SER A 701 -10.60 10.36 -1.24
CA SER A 701 -11.15 11.66 -1.67
C SER A 701 -11.89 12.41 -0.56
N PHE A 702 -12.12 11.75 0.58
CA PHE A 702 -12.84 12.26 1.74
C PHE A 702 -12.03 12.08 3.02
N TYR A 703 -12.29 12.93 4.02
CA TYR A 703 -11.71 12.79 5.35
C TYR A 703 -12.18 11.52 6.06
N MET A 704 -11.22 10.74 6.56
CA MET A 704 -11.49 9.56 7.37
C MET A 704 -10.97 9.76 8.80
N GLY A 705 -11.88 9.71 9.76
CA GLY A 705 -11.60 9.96 11.17
C GLY A 705 -12.76 9.59 12.08
N GLU A 706 -12.52 9.51 13.39
CA GLU A 706 -13.57 9.13 14.37
C GLU A 706 -14.77 10.07 14.35
N ASP A 707 -14.52 11.36 14.10
CA ASP A 707 -15.50 12.45 14.01
C ASP A 707 -16.12 12.62 12.61
N MET A 708 -15.76 11.79 11.62
CA MET A 708 -16.24 11.93 10.25
C MET A 708 -17.77 11.79 10.15
N ALA A 709 -18.36 12.58 9.27
CA ALA A 709 -19.69 12.30 8.72
C ALA A 709 -19.64 11.04 7.84
N PRO A 710 -20.78 10.37 7.59
CA PRO A 710 -20.83 9.32 6.57
C PRO A 710 -20.29 9.86 5.24
N PRO A 711 -19.31 9.17 4.60
CA PRO A 711 -18.71 9.67 3.39
C PRO A 711 -19.73 9.65 2.24
N PRO A 712 -19.60 10.55 1.25
CA PRO A 712 -20.45 10.50 0.07
C PRO A 712 -20.30 9.14 -0.62
N ARG A 713 -21.40 8.59 -1.12
CA ARG A 713 -21.31 7.38 -1.95
C ARG A 713 -20.57 7.72 -3.24
N PRO A 714 -19.57 6.92 -3.63
CA PRO A 714 -18.86 7.15 -4.88
C PRO A 714 -19.81 7.17 -6.08
N ASN A 715 -19.76 8.24 -6.87
CA ASN A 715 -20.54 8.37 -8.10
C ASN A 715 -19.81 7.67 -9.25
N ILE A 716 -19.84 6.35 -9.26
CA ILE A 716 -19.10 5.53 -10.23
C ILE A 716 -20.02 4.69 -11.11
N VAL A 717 -19.59 4.48 -12.34
CA VAL A 717 -20.12 3.44 -13.23
C VAL A 717 -19.12 2.30 -13.30
N VAL A 718 -19.61 1.09 -13.02
CA VAL A 718 -18.83 -0.13 -13.07
C VAL A 718 -18.96 -0.78 -14.45
N ARG A 719 -17.83 -1.09 -15.09
CA ARG A 719 -17.75 -1.77 -16.39
C ARG A 719 -17.54 -3.26 -16.19
N ARG A 720 -18.27 -4.08 -16.95
CA ARG A 720 -18.09 -5.54 -17.01
C ARG A 720 -17.68 -5.90 -18.43
N PRO A 721 -16.81 -6.91 -18.61
CA PRO A 721 -16.52 -7.44 -19.94
C PRO A 721 -17.80 -7.85 -20.66
N ALA A 722 -17.86 -7.57 -21.96
CA ALA A 722 -18.89 -8.15 -22.82
C ALA A 722 -18.73 -9.68 -22.81
N ARG A 723 -19.78 -10.39 -22.36
CA ARG A 723 -19.82 -11.86 -22.29
C ARG A 723 -19.79 -12.53 -23.66
#